data_AF-A0A9Q5HUM5-F1
#
_entry.id   AF-A0A9Q5HUM5-F1
#
_cell.length_a   1.000
_cell.length_b   1.000
_cell.length_c   1.000
_cell.angle_alpha   90.00
_cell.angle_beta   90.00
_cell.angle_gamma   90.00
#
_symmetry.space_group_name_H-M   'P 1'
#
loop_
_entity.id
_entity.type
_entity.pdbx_description
1 polymer ?
#
loop_
_entity_poly.entity_id
_entity_poly.type
_entity_poly.pdbx_seq_one_letter_code
_entity_poly.pdbx_strand_id
1 'polypeptide(L)'
;MSSVHIRALLQGPDLNRSINYAINTLNSSFPSFQHVNSGTGLADAINEARASSEDYDIQLAASQENLRKLIHETRSRAKEQLVTAQELSLLRHSLSDEVSSLTEELESTTTLKGSELSLLEEIETLHRNLRELENVKGYVQIIHRALQLSEQTIQSVEQVAPTASISEVSLADYVLLQQLVHGIRKTCEQAKNNTGQDVKLVSFLADLVDKTWLRMKDVLSSTLLSAAEGLHWPMPVDFATANVDVRRAFERAFSNLLKLQEIAISGEKLNTEEEDTGSSKDGIYPFQALVRPISQRFKYHFEGTRQTNRLDKPEWYFAHILNVSHEHRLFLESVIQRLLQSSRYSSINAWREFTRLLLPILGRKIKRSMPTLLAHPPLLAHTIYQSLAFDEALREARFDLVGTLDKTKKGPRKWEGTSNFILGNKDWFDAWLEGERKFAEDQFNDIITSPDTWHISDDTAAESDESEVRPTNSARRVKALIERITDRYRTLPRLEHKTRFLTDVQILILEMYHSRISDSLDAFETLSSFLVRAVPGALVGQPSHGMNGKNLTAGVEGSQRLIKAYVSSRWIVHVMSSWGEDIFFLELWQQIREDISLWNQIKSIGALPDPSVVNDEGTIFEALIFRYNKLAEHAEDLLVKQITGEVEADLKAHLFKQPDPSEGEDTVISQTLLKPIAQLSAHLSFLTKCLPLPMAINLYRRIAGHIANHILQRQVLYRGRSRMSLKQGREVLEEAILWVEACRMAMGSSGLRRVEGPWERLLEAGRLLSLEEEAFQQMGATLEVLKYGATIISWKAPKSGSNDLVEQLFISSKAALDGSKPVRGGIPIVFPCFGAPTRPEHSKLPQHGYARNSTWQWDGQTLMDNDVAVSIRLTLTPEPSMTSDRVVLAYVITLSEHQLNTDLHVINTSSDQPLTFQALLHTYIRAPKAAAHIDGLQNLTFLDKTIAGNQKFRESRAVADVHQFTDYVYEDGPREYTVTWPDGGLKVKAIGFKDVVLWNPGPQKGSEISDMEEGGWERFLCLEPGYVADFNTIRPGETWIGGQTLTPIRSPGTLSV
;
A
#
# COMPACT_ATOMS: atom_id res chain seq x y z
N MET A 1 69.22 -13.24 -45.26
CA MET A 1 69.84 -12.37 -44.23
C MET A 1 71.07 -11.72 -44.83
N SER A 2 71.22 -10.40 -44.72
CA SER A 2 72.30 -9.65 -45.37
C SER A 2 73.68 -10.09 -44.86
N SER A 3 74.68 -10.14 -45.74
CA SER A 3 76.07 -10.51 -45.40
C SER A 3 76.68 -9.63 -44.30
N VAL A 4 76.08 -8.47 -44.05
CA VAL A 4 76.43 -7.51 -43.01
C VAL A 4 76.17 -8.09 -41.61
N HIS A 5 75.07 -8.83 -41.42
CA HIS A 5 74.71 -9.36 -40.10
C HIS A 5 75.64 -10.53 -39.69
N ILE A 6 76.03 -11.35 -40.65
CA ILE A 6 77.01 -12.43 -40.43
C ILE A 6 78.39 -11.85 -40.12
N ARG A 7 78.80 -10.76 -40.78
CA ARG A 7 80.07 -10.07 -40.46
C ARG A 7 80.07 -9.48 -39.04
N ALA A 8 78.95 -8.94 -38.59
CA ALA A 8 78.83 -8.41 -37.23
C ALA A 8 78.95 -9.51 -36.16
N LEU A 9 78.35 -10.68 -36.40
CA LEU A 9 78.42 -11.83 -35.49
C LEU A 9 79.80 -12.53 -35.46
N LEU A 10 80.68 -12.23 -36.43
CA LEU A 10 82.04 -12.76 -36.50
C LEU A 10 83.11 -11.80 -35.95
N GLN A 11 82.73 -10.61 -35.48
CA GLN A 11 83.69 -9.69 -34.85
C GLN A 11 84.03 -10.17 -33.44
N GLY A 12 85.32 -10.17 -33.10
CA GLY A 12 85.81 -10.50 -31.76
C GLY A 12 85.33 -9.47 -30.71
N PRO A 13 85.37 -9.83 -29.41
CA PRO A 13 84.92 -8.95 -28.35
C PRO A 13 85.69 -7.63 -28.32
N ASP A 14 84.98 -6.52 -28.09
CA ASP A 14 85.58 -5.19 -27.93
C ASP A 14 86.23 -5.07 -26.55
N LEU A 15 87.57 -5.11 -26.55
CA LEU A 15 88.39 -5.08 -25.35
C LEU A 15 88.19 -3.78 -24.55
N ASN A 16 88.05 -2.63 -25.23
CA ASN A 16 87.90 -1.34 -24.56
C ASN A 16 86.55 -1.24 -23.84
N ARG A 17 85.49 -1.79 -24.47
CA ARG A 17 84.16 -1.82 -23.87
C ARG A 17 84.11 -2.74 -22.64
N SER A 18 84.82 -3.86 -22.70
CA SER A 18 84.91 -4.83 -21.60
C SER A 18 85.71 -4.27 -20.42
N ILE A 19 86.82 -3.57 -20.70
CA ILE A 19 87.62 -2.88 -19.67
C ILE A 19 86.80 -1.78 -18.98
N ASN A 20 86.08 -0.95 -19.74
CA ASN A 20 85.23 0.11 -19.18
C ASN A 20 84.10 -0.45 -18.31
N TYR A 21 83.49 -1.57 -18.71
CA TYR A 21 82.49 -2.26 -17.90
C TYR A 21 83.10 -2.77 -16.59
N ALA A 22 84.24 -3.46 -16.64
CA ALA A 22 84.92 -3.98 -15.45
C ALA A 22 85.32 -2.86 -14.48
N ILE A 23 85.85 -1.73 -14.99
CA ILE A 23 86.20 -0.57 -14.17
C ILE A 23 84.96 0.01 -13.47
N ASN A 24 83.84 0.17 -14.21
CA ASN A 24 82.60 0.68 -13.62
C ASN A 24 82.06 -0.25 -12.53
N THR A 25 82.06 -1.56 -12.76
CA THR A 25 81.59 -2.55 -11.79
C THR A 25 82.48 -2.61 -10.55
N LEU A 26 83.81 -2.51 -10.70
CA LEU A 26 84.72 -2.46 -9.56
C LEU A 26 84.56 -1.16 -8.75
N ASN A 27 84.45 -0.01 -9.42
CA ASN A 27 84.24 1.28 -8.77
C ASN A 27 82.89 1.36 -8.04
N SER A 28 81.83 0.72 -8.58
CA SER A 28 80.53 0.67 -7.91
C SER A 28 80.54 -0.26 -6.70
N SER A 29 81.26 -1.37 -6.78
CA SER A 29 81.27 -2.40 -5.74
C SER A 29 82.26 -2.09 -4.60
N PHE A 30 83.33 -1.34 -4.90
CA PHE A 30 84.36 -0.97 -3.93
C PHE A 30 84.65 0.55 -3.99
N PRO A 31 83.78 1.38 -3.38
CA PRO A 31 83.86 2.84 -3.51
C PRO A 31 84.99 3.49 -2.68
N SER A 32 85.64 2.76 -1.78
CA SER A 32 86.77 3.27 -0.98
C SER A 32 87.83 2.21 -0.70
N PHE A 33 89.08 2.64 -0.50
CA PHE A 33 90.21 1.74 -0.24
C PHE A 33 90.04 0.89 1.04
N GLN A 34 89.25 1.36 2.02
CA GLN A 34 88.92 0.58 3.22
C GLN A 34 88.00 -0.60 2.91
N HIS A 35 87.06 -0.48 1.96
CA HIS A 35 86.19 -1.59 1.54
C HIS A 35 86.95 -2.72 0.83
N VAL A 36 88.05 -2.36 0.16
CA VAL A 36 88.92 -3.34 -0.50
C VAL A 36 89.72 -4.17 0.51
N ASN A 37 90.11 -3.57 1.64
CA ASN A 37 90.91 -4.21 2.69
C ASN A 37 90.09 -4.84 3.83
N SER A 38 88.78 -4.60 3.89
CA SER A 38 87.89 -5.19 4.91
C SER A 38 87.29 -6.51 4.42
N GLY A 39 87.99 -7.63 4.68
CA GLY A 39 87.47 -8.99 4.47
C GLY A 39 87.80 -9.64 3.11
N THR A 40 87.16 -10.78 2.82
CA THR A 40 87.42 -11.62 1.62
C THR A 40 86.72 -11.15 0.34
N GLY A 41 85.94 -10.06 0.41
CA GLY A 41 85.02 -9.66 -0.67
C GLY A 41 85.66 -9.41 -2.04
N LEU A 42 86.90 -8.92 -2.12
CA LEU A 42 87.60 -8.80 -3.40
C LEU A 42 88.03 -10.18 -3.95
N ALA A 43 88.49 -11.07 -3.07
CA ALA A 43 88.90 -12.41 -3.47
C ALA A 43 87.69 -13.24 -3.95
N ASP A 44 86.55 -13.08 -3.29
CA ASP A 44 85.29 -13.73 -3.65
C ASP A 44 84.78 -13.20 -5.01
N ALA A 45 84.79 -11.89 -5.23
CA ALA A 45 84.42 -11.29 -6.51
C ALA A 45 85.34 -11.70 -7.67
N ILE A 46 86.65 -11.86 -7.41
CA ILE A 46 87.60 -12.38 -8.42
C ILE A 46 87.31 -13.84 -8.73
N ASN A 47 87.03 -14.67 -7.73
CA ASN A 47 86.69 -16.08 -7.93
C ASN A 47 85.36 -16.25 -8.69
N GLU A 48 84.35 -15.42 -8.38
CA GLU A 48 83.07 -15.41 -9.07
C GLU A 48 83.19 -14.92 -10.51
N ALA A 49 84.01 -13.88 -10.76
CA ALA A 49 84.32 -13.43 -12.11
C ALA A 49 85.09 -14.49 -12.91
N ARG A 50 85.97 -15.26 -12.25
CA ARG A 50 86.71 -16.37 -12.87
C ARG A 50 85.78 -17.52 -13.24
N ALA A 51 84.89 -17.91 -12.33
CA ALA A 51 83.87 -18.93 -12.60
C ALA A 51 82.93 -18.51 -13.73
N SER A 52 82.53 -17.24 -13.76
CA SER A 52 81.71 -16.68 -14.84
C SER A 52 82.46 -16.66 -16.18
N SER A 53 83.76 -16.35 -16.17
CA SER A 53 84.60 -16.41 -17.38
C SER A 53 84.71 -17.82 -17.93
N GLU A 54 84.92 -18.82 -17.07
CA GLU A 54 84.97 -20.23 -17.48
C GLU A 54 83.63 -20.70 -18.06
N ASP A 55 82.50 -20.32 -17.45
CA ASP A 55 81.18 -20.64 -17.98
C ASP A 55 80.93 -19.96 -19.34
N TYR A 56 81.30 -18.68 -19.49
CA TYR A 56 81.18 -17.98 -20.78
C TYR A 56 82.09 -18.55 -21.86
N ASP A 57 83.29 -19.03 -21.52
CA ASP A 57 84.17 -19.71 -22.49
C ASP A 57 83.57 -21.04 -22.96
N ILE A 58 82.92 -21.79 -22.05
CA ILE A 58 82.19 -23.02 -22.41
C ILE A 58 81.01 -22.69 -23.32
N GLN A 59 80.22 -21.66 -22.99
CA GLN A 59 79.09 -21.23 -23.80
C GLN A 59 79.53 -20.71 -25.18
N LEU A 60 80.64 -19.97 -25.25
CA LEU A 60 81.22 -19.48 -26.50
C LEU A 60 81.69 -20.64 -27.37
N ALA A 61 82.37 -21.64 -26.80
CA ALA A 61 82.80 -22.82 -27.53
C ALA A 61 81.61 -23.61 -28.10
N ALA A 62 80.55 -23.80 -27.30
CA ALA A 62 79.31 -24.44 -27.76
C ALA A 62 78.62 -23.63 -28.87
N SER A 63 78.57 -22.31 -28.74
CA SER A 63 78.00 -21.42 -29.76
C SER A 63 78.80 -21.44 -31.07
N GLN A 64 80.12 -21.45 -30.99
CA GLN A 64 81.00 -21.55 -32.16
C GLN A 64 80.84 -22.89 -32.88
N GLU A 65 80.69 -23.99 -32.14
CA GLU A 65 80.46 -25.31 -32.72
C GLU A 65 79.09 -25.40 -33.41
N ASN A 66 78.04 -24.85 -32.78
CA ASN A 66 76.72 -24.74 -33.40
C ASN A 66 76.73 -23.88 -34.67
N LEU A 67 77.48 -22.77 -34.67
CA LEU A 67 77.63 -21.91 -35.84
C LEU A 67 78.38 -22.64 -36.98
N ARG A 68 79.42 -23.43 -36.66
CA ARG A 68 80.13 -24.25 -37.65
C ARG A 68 79.22 -25.30 -38.27
N LYS A 69 78.43 -26.00 -37.47
CA LYS A 69 77.43 -26.96 -37.96
C LYS A 69 76.41 -26.27 -38.88
N LEU A 70 75.88 -25.13 -38.46
CA LEU A 70 74.91 -24.38 -39.25
C LEU A 70 75.49 -23.91 -40.60
N ILE A 71 76.74 -23.41 -40.61
CA ILE A 71 77.42 -23.02 -41.85
C ILE A 71 77.64 -24.24 -42.75
N HIS A 72 78.04 -25.37 -42.18
CA HIS A 72 78.25 -26.61 -42.93
C HIS A 72 76.96 -27.13 -43.57
N GLU A 73 75.88 -27.24 -42.79
CA GLU A 73 74.55 -27.65 -43.26
C GLU A 73 74.01 -26.69 -44.32
N THR A 74 74.15 -25.38 -44.11
CA THR A 74 73.70 -24.36 -45.06
C THR A 74 74.47 -24.46 -46.37
N ARG A 75 75.79 -24.68 -46.32
CA ARG A 75 76.62 -24.83 -47.52
C ARG A 75 76.34 -26.14 -48.25
N SER A 76 76.06 -27.22 -47.51
CA SER A 76 75.66 -28.51 -48.10
C SER A 76 74.32 -28.38 -48.84
N ARG A 77 73.31 -27.80 -48.19
CA ARG A 77 71.99 -27.55 -48.80
C ARG A 77 72.07 -26.60 -49.99
N ALA A 78 72.87 -25.55 -49.92
CA ALA A 78 73.07 -24.63 -51.04
C ALA A 78 73.74 -25.34 -52.24
N LYS A 79 74.62 -26.31 -51.98
CA LYS A 79 75.29 -27.10 -53.01
C LYS A 79 74.32 -28.12 -53.65
N GLU A 80 73.49 -28.78 -52.85
CA GLU A 80 72.39 -29.60 -53.37
C GLU A 80 71.45 -28.78 -54.24
N GLN A 81 71.00 -27.61 -53.76
CA GLN A 81 70.12 -26.74 -54.53
C GLN A 81 70.76 -26.21 -55.82
N LEU A 82 72.07 -25.97 -55.84
CA LEU A 82 72.80 -25.60 -57.06
C LEU A 82 72.80 -26.75 -58.07
N VAL A 83 73.05 -27.99 -57.62
CA VAL A 83 73.01 -29.18 -58.48
C VAL A 83 71.61 -29.38 -59.06
N THR A 84 70.57 -29.30 -58.21
CA THR A 84 69.18 -29.39 -58.66
C THR A 84 68.83 -28.26 -59.65
N ALA A 85 69.32 -27.04 -59.42
CA ALA A 85 69.09 -25.93 -60.35
C ALA A 85 69.82 -26.13 -61.70
N GLN A 86 71.00 -26.75 -61.70
CA GLN A 86 71.73 -27.10 -62.92
C GLN A 86 71.02 -28.22 -63.70
N GLU A 87 70.54 -29.25 -63.01
CA GLU A 87 69.74 -30.34 -63.60
C GLU A 87 68.44 -29.80 -64.21
N LEU A 88 67.73 -28.93 -63.50
CA LEU A 88 66.51 -28.28 -64.01
C LEU A 88 66.79 -27.35 -65.20
N SER A 89 67.96 -26.69 -65.24
CA SER A 89 68.36 -25.86 -66.39
C SER A 89 68.67 -26.71 -67.63
N LEU A 90 69.31 -27.87 -67.45
CA LEU A 90 69.56 -28.83 -68.53
C LEU A 90 68.24 -29.41 -69.07
N LEU A 91 67.33 -29.78 -68.17
CA LEU A 91 65.99 -30.26 -68.54
C LEU A 91 65.20 -29.21 -69.32
N ARG A 92 65.30 -27.93 -68.93
CA ARG A 92 64.67 -26.81 -69.65
C ARG A 92 65.20 -26.63 -71.06
N HIS A 93 66.50 -26.80 -71.29
CA HIS A 93 67.08 -26.74 -72.64
C HIS A 93 66.63 -27.93 -73.49
N SER A 94 66.61 -29.14 -72.94
CA SER A 94 66.07 -30.34 -73.59
C SER A 94 64.60 -30.17 -74.01
N LEU A 95 63.76 -29.64 -73.12
CA LEU A 95 62.34 -29.36 -73.39
C LEU A 95 62.16 -28.27 -74.45
N SER A 96 63.05 -27.26 -74.50
CA SER A 96 63.00 -26.22 -75.52
C SER A 96 63.32 -26.77 -76.91
N ASP A 97 64.27 -27.70 -77.00
CA ASP A 97 64.63 -28.36 -78.26
C ASP A 97 63.51 -29.32 -78.71
N GLU A 98 62.88 -30.05 -77.78
CA GLU A 98 61.70 -30.89 -78.04
C GLU A 98 60.49 -30.08 -78.52
N VAL A 99 60.24 -28.92 -77.91
CA VAL A 99 59.15 -28.02 -78.33
C VAL A 99 59.44 -27.43 -79.72
N SER A 100 60.67 -27.03 -80.02
CA SER A 100 61.03 -26.58 -81.38
C SER A 100 60.86 -27.68 -82.43
N SER A 101 61.24 -28.93 -82.12
CA SER A 101 61.02 -30.10 -82.98
C SER A 101 59.53 -30.38 -83.21
N LEU A 102 58.71 -30.35 -82.15
CA LEU A 102 57.28 -30.60 -82.22
C LEU A 102 56.53 -29.46 -82.95
N THR A 103 57.06 -28.24 -82.91
CA THR A 103 56.48 -27.09 -83.62
C THR A 103 56.76 -27.18 -85.14
N GLU A 104 57.95 -27.65 -85.55
CA GLU A 104 58.25 -27.93 -86.97
C GLU A 104 57.43 -29.13 -87.52
N GLU A 105 57.12 -30.12 -86.67
CA GLU A 105 56.30 -31.28 -87.05
C GLU A 105 54.80 -30.90 -87.20
N LEU A 106 54.29 -29.97 -86.38
CA LEU A 106 52.91 -29.47 -86.42
C LEU A 106 52.62 -28.54 -87.62
N GLU A 107 53.60 -27.79 -88.14
CA GLU A 107 53.38 -26.96 -89.34
C GLU A 107 53.18 -27.81 -90.61
N SER A 108 53.72 -29.04 -90.64
CA SER A 108 53.63 -29.95 -91.80
C SER A 108 52.28 -30.67 -91.98
N THR A 109 51.40 -30.63 -90.97
CA THR A 109 50.12 -31.38 -90.96
C THR A 109 48.87 -30.50 -91.14
N THR A 110 49.03 -29.19 -91.39
CA THR A 110 47.92 -28.20 -91.56
C THR A 110 47.20 -28.25 -92.91
N THR A 111 47.21 -29.40 -93.60
CA THR A 111 46.31 -29.62 -94.76
C THR A 111 45.52 -30.91 -94.57
N LEU A 112 44.32 -30.79 -93.97
CA LEU A 112 43.07 -31.45 -94.42
C LEU A 112 41.92 -31.10 -93.46
N LYS A 113 40.75 -30.82 -94.03
CA LYS A 113 39.56 -30.25 -93.40
C LYS A 113 38.81 -31.26 -92.52
N GLY A 114 38.34 -30.80 -91.35
CA GLY A 114 37.03 -31.18 -90.81
C GLY A 114 36.96 -31.63 -89.35
N SER A 115 36.67 -30.69 -88.44
CA SER A 115 35.83 -30.86 -87.24
C SER A 115 36.11 -32.05 -86.28
N GLU A 116 37.22 -32.01 -85.54
CA GLU A 116 37.31 -32.45 -84.13
C GLU A 116 38.30 -31.49 -83.42
N LEU A 117 38.13 -31.27 -82.11
CA LEU A 117 38.84 -30.28 -81.27
C LEU A 117 40.37 -30.30 -81.49
N SER A 118 41.01 -29.14 -81.39
CA SER A 118 42.46 -29.05 -81.66
C SER A 118 43.27 -29.74 -80.56
N LEU A 119 44.37 -30.42 -80.93
CA LEU A 119 45.31 -31.09 -80.01
C LEU A 119 45.86 -30.12 -78.94
N LEU A 120 45.87 -28.81 -79.24
CA LEU A 120 46.22 -27.73 -78.32
C LEU A 120 45.18 -27.56 -77.20
N GLU A 121 43.89 -27.66 -77.50
CA GLU A 121 42.81 -27.60 -76.50
C GLU A 121 42.84 -28.84 -75.59
N GLU A 122 43.12 -30.04 -76.10
CA GLU A 122 43.30 -31.24 -75.27
C GLU A 122 44.51 -31.14 -74.32
N ILE A 123 45.63 -30.61 -74.80
CA ILE A 123 46.82 -30.36 -73.96
C ILE A 123 46.56 -29.27 -72.92
N GLU A 124 45.85 -28.18 -73.26
CA GLU A 124 45.41 -27.19 -72.27
C GLU A 124 44.49 -27.80 -71.22
N THR A 125 43.59 -28.71 -71.63
CA THR A 125 42.68 -29.39 -70.69
C THR A 125 43.46 -30.34 -69.77
N LEU A 126 44.42 -31.10 -70.30
CA LEU A 126 45.30 -31.97 -69.51
C LEU A 126 46.21 -31.17 -68.57
N HIS A 127 46.74 -30.03 -69.01
CA HIS A 127 47.55 -29.14 -68.18
C HIS A 127 46.72 -28.49 -67.06
N ARG A 128 45.48 -28.09 -67.34
CA ARG A 128 44.54 -27.62 -66.32
C ARG A 128 44.22 -28.72 -65.31
N ASN A 129 43.95 -29.94 -65.77
CA ASN A 129 43.68 -31.09 -64.90
C ASN A 129 44.91 -31.45 -64.04
N LEU A 130 46.13 -31.39 -64.59
CA LEU A 130 47.38 -31.60 -63.85
C LEU A 130 47.56 -30.54 -62.75
N ARG A 131 47.32 -29.27 -63.07
CA ARG A 131 47.40 -28.16 -62.12
C ARG A 131 46.33 -28.25 -61.02
N GLU A 132 45.13 -28.71 -61.36
CA GLU A 132 44.09 -29.03 -60.38
C GLU A 132 44.50 -30.20 -59.47
N LEU A 133 45.08 -31.27 -60.03
CA LEU A 133 45.61 -32.42 -59.28
C LEU A 133 46.76 -32.01 -58.33
N GLU A 134 47.65 -31.11 -58.75
CA GLU A 134 48.71 -30.56 -57.90
C GLU A 134 48.17 -29.71 -56.75
N ASN A 135 47.15 -28.89 -57.00
CA ASN A 135 46.46 -28.13 -55.96
C ASN A 135 45.74 -29.05 -54.96
N VAL A 136 45.06 -30.09 -55.46
CA VAL A 136 44.42 -31.12 -54.62
C VAL A 136 45.45 -31.85 -53.77
N LYS A 137 46.62 -32.22 -54.33
CA LYS A 137 47.72 -32.83 -53.57
C LYS A 137 48.19 -31.92 -52.44
N GLY A 138 48.33 -30.62 -52.68
CA GLY A 138 48.67 -29.63 -51.64
C GLY A 138 47.63 -29.57 -50.52
N TYR A 139 46.34 -29.56 -50.85
CA TYR A 139 45.26 -29.58 -49.85
C TYR A 139 45.24 -30.87 -49.02
N VAL A 140 45.43 -32.03 -49.66
CA VAL A 140 45.48 -33.32 -48.96
C VAL A 140 46.68 -33.40 -48.01
N GLN A 141 47.84 -32.86 -48.40
CA GLN A 141 49.03 -32.82 -47.54
C GLN A 141 48.82 -31.96 -46.29
N ILE A 142 48.15 -30.81 -46.44
CA ILE A 142 47.78 -29.94 -45.32
C ILE A 142 46.83 -30.67 -44.35
N ILE A 143 45.77 -31.29 -44.88
CA ILE A 143 44.81 -32.06 -44.09
C ILE A 143 45.51 -33.21 -43.36
N HIS A 144 46.36 -33.98 -44.06
CA HIS A 144 47.11 -35.09 -43.49
C HIS A 144 48.01 -34.62 -42.34
N ARG A 145 48.75 -33.51 -42.51
CA ARG A 145 49.60 -32.97 -41.45
C ARG A 145 48.80 -32.51 -40.24
N ALA A 146 47.67 -31.85 -40.46
CA ALA A 146 46.78 -31.40 -39.38
C ALA A 146 46.18 -32.59 -38.60
N LEU A 147 45.74 -33.65 -39.30
CA LEU A 147 45.26 -34.88 -38.67
C LEU A 147 46.36 -35.60 -37.88
N GLN A 148 47.57 -35.66 -38.42
CA GLN A 148 48.71 -36.27 -37.72
C GLN A 148 49.04 -35.53 -36.41
N LEU A 149 49.08 -34.19 -36.43
CA LEU A 149 49.30 -33.38 -35.23
C LEU A 149 48.16 -33.56 -34.20
N SER A 150 46.92 -33.67 -34.66
CA SER A 150 45.77 -33.99 -33.81
C SER A 150 45.93 -35.35 -33.12
N GLU A 151 46.28 -36.40 -33.86
CA GLU A 151 46.48 -37.74 -33.29
C GLU A 151 47.66 -37.80 -32.31
N GLN A 152 48.79 -37.18 -32.64
CA GLN A 152 49.98 -37.11 -31.79
C GLN A 152 49.70 -36.38 -30.47
N THR A 153 48.90 -35.31 -30.53
CA THR A 153 48.43 -34.58 -29.34
C THR A 153 47.64 -35.50 -28.41
N ILE A 154 46.66 -36.23 -28.94
CA ILE A 154 45.80 -37.11 -28.13
C ILE A 154 46.62 -38.24 -27.49
N GLN A 155 47.50 -38.90 -28.25
CA GLN A 155 48.37 -39.95 -27.74
C GLN A 155 49.30 -39.46 -26.62
N SER A 156 49.87 -38.25 -26.79
CA SER A 156 50.72 -37.64 -25.78
C SER A 156 49.96 -37.35 -24.49
N VAL A 157 48.73 -36.83 -24.58
CA VAL A 157 47.87 -36.58 -23.42
C VAL A 157 47.46 -37.88 -22.73
N GLU A 158 47.11 -38.93 -23.47
CA GLU A 158 46.76 -40.25 -22.91
C GLU A 158 47.90 -40.89 -22.12
N GLN A 159 49.15 -40.73 -22.57
CA GLN A 159 50.34 -41.27 -21.89
C GLN A 159 50.73 -40.47 -20.64
N VAL A 160 50.62 -39.14 -20.70
CA VAL A 160 51.05 -38.22 -19.64
C VAL A 160 50.01 -38.12 -18.51
N ALA A 161 48.72 -38.14 -18.84
CA ALA A 161 47.62 -37.87 -17.90
C ALA A 161 47.63 -38.71 -16.59
N PRO A 162 47.96 -40.01 -16.59
CA PRO A 162 47.95 -40.83 -15.38
C PRO A 162 49.17 -40.59 -14.48
N THR A 163 50.33 -40.28 -15.08
CA THR A 163 51.64 -40.35 -14.42
C THR A 163 52.21 -38.97 -14.06
N ALA A 164 51.90 -37.93 -14.83
CA ALA A 164 52.49 -36.61 -14.67
C ALA A 164 51.47 -35.46 -14.82
N SER A 165 51.93 -34.24 -14.53
CA SER A 165 51.14 -33.02 -14.74
C SER A 165 51.23 -32.56 -16.20
N ILE A 166 50.10 -32.13 -16.77
CA ILE A 166 50.08 -31.48 -18.09
C ILE A 166 50.75 -30.12 -18.00
N SER A 167 51.54 -29.79 -19.02
CA SER A 167 52.25 -28.53 -19.22
C SER A 167 52.14 -28.06 -20.68
N GLU A 168 52.53 -26.81 -20.96
CA GLU A 168 52.63 -26.30 -22.34
C GLU A 168 53.51 -27.18 -23.23
N VAL A 169 54.55 -27.80 -22.66
CA VAL A 169 55.46 -28.71 -23.39
C VAL A 169 54.73 -29.98 -23.83
N SER A 170 53.87 -30.55 -22.97
CA SER A 170 53.07 -31.72 -23.32
C SER A 170 51.98 -31.44 -24.37
N LEU A 171 51.70 -30.16 -24.65
CA LEU A 171 50.74 -29.70 -25.66
C LEU A 171 51.43 -29.04 -26.86
N ALA A 172 52.74 -29.24 -27.04
CA ALA A 172 53.49 -28.64 -28.14
C ALA A 172 52.90 -28.96 -29.53
N ASP A 173 52.47 -30.20 -29.75
CA ASP A 173 51.84 -30.62 -31.01
C ASP A 173 50.48 -29.93 -31.25
N TYR A 174 49.73 -29.65 -30.19
CA TYR A 174 48.48 -28.88 -30.28
C TYR A 174 48.74 -27.42 -30.63
N VAL A 175 49.77 -26.81 -30.02
CA VAL A 175 50.19 -25.45 -30.37
C VAL A 175 50.65 -25.38 -31.83
N LEU A 176 51.39 -26.39 -32.31
CA LEU A 176 51.77 -26.49 -33.71
C LEU A 176 50.55 -26.64 -34.64
N LEU A 177 49.54 -27.42 -34.23
CA LEU A 177 48.29 -27.54 -34.96
C LEU A 177 47.57 -26.18 -35.04
N GLN A 178 47.46 -25.44 -33.93
CA GLN A 178 46.86 -24.11 -33.92
C GLN A 178 47.63 -23.12 -34.80
N GLN A 179 48.96 -23.11 -34.73
CA GLN A 179 49.81 -22.25 -35.57
C GLN A 179 49.69 -22.58 -37.05
N LEU A 180 49.61 -23.87 -37.40
CA LEU A 180 49.40 -24.33 -38.78
C LEU A 180 48.05 -23.81 -39.32
N VAL A 181 46.97 -24.01 -38.56
CA VAL A 181 45.62 -23.56 -38.96
C VAL A 181 45.53 -22.03 -39.03
N HIS A 182 46.14 -21.31 -38.08
CA HIS A 182 46.19 -19.85 -38.11
C HIS A 182 46.99 -19.33 -39.31
N GLY A 183 48.14 -19.94 -39.61
CA GLY A 183 48.95 -19.60 -40.78
C GLY A 183 48.17 -19.78 -42.09
N ILE A 184 47.48 -20.92 -42.24
CA ILE A 184 46.65 -21.21 -43.42
C ILE A 184 45.48 -20.25 -43.51
N ARG A 185 44.79 -19.97 -42.40
CA ARG A 185 43.69 -18.99 -42.36
C ARG A 185 44.15 -17.63 -42.86
N LYS A 186 45.30 -17.12 -42.37
CA LYS A 186 45.88 -15.85 -42.80
C LYS A 186 46.24 -15.84 -44.29
N THR A 187 46.83 -16.92 -44.80
CA THR A 187 47.15 -17.04 -46.24
C THR A 187 45.89 -17.09 -47.10
N CYS A 188 44.84 -17.79 -46.66
CA CYS A 188 43.56 -17.85 -47.35
C CYS A 188 42.80 -16.52 -47.31
N GLU A 189 42.86 -15.77 -46.21
CA GLU A 189 42.28 -14.42 -46.09
C GLU A 189 42.98 -13.42 -47.02
N GLN A 190 44.30 -13.51 -47.16
CA GLN A 190 45.07 -12.71 -48.13
C GLN A 190 44.72 -13.06 -49.59
N ALA A 191 44.38 -14.33 -49.88
CA ALA A 191 43.99 -14.79 -51.21
C ALA A 191 42.51 -14.51 -51.56
N LYS A 192 41.61 -14.44 -50.57
CA LYS A 192 40.18 -14.13 -50.74
C LYS A 192 39.94 -12.77 -51.41
N ASN A 193 40.83 -11.81 -51.19
CA ASN A 193 40.76 -10.48 -51.81
C ASN A 193 40.83 -10.49 -53.36
N ASN A 194 41.23 -11.62 -53.98
CA ASN A 194 41.40 -11.72 -55.43
C ASN A 194 40.40 -12.65 -56.15
N THR A 195 39.62 -13.50 -55.46
CA THR A 195 38.83 -14.58 -56.12
C THR A 195 37.44 -14.85 -55.57
N GLY A 196 37.04 -14.27 -54.42
CA GLY A 196 35.64 -14.31 -53.94
C GLY A 196 35.04 -15.68 -53.58
N GLN A 197 35.81 -16.78 -53.61
CA GLN A 197 35.32 -18.11 -53.20
C GLN A 197 35.70 -18.45 -51.75
N ASP A 198 34.73 -18.99 -51.01
CA ASP A 198 34.87 -19.38 -49.62
C ASP A 198 35.54 -20.76 -49.50
N VAL A 199 36.70 -20.83 -48.84
CA VAL A 199 37.52 -22.05 -48.80
C VAL A 199 37.04 -22.99 -47.69
N LYS A 200 36.29 -24.05 -48.04
CA LYS A 200 35.81 -25.10 -47.11
C LYS A 200 36.92 -25.81 -46.30
N LEU A 201 38.18 -25.69 -46.72
CA LEU A 201 39.33 -26.21 -45.98
C LEU A 201 39.54 -25.50 -44.64
N VAL A 202 39.36 -24.18 -44.59
CA VAL A 202 39.60 -23.39 -43.38
C VAL A 202 38.58 -23.76 -42.31
N SER A 203 37.32 -23.97 -42.68
CA SER A 203 36.29 -24.42 -41.75
C SER A 203 36.52 -25.85 -41.27
N PHE A 204 36.96 -26.78 -42.14
CA PHE A 204 37.34 -28.13 -41.74
C PHE A 204 38.51 -28.14 -40.74
N LEU A 205 39.56 -27.35 -41.00
CA LEU A 205 40.72 -27.28 -40.12
C LEU A 205 40.41 -26.63 -38.78
N ALA A 206 39.55 -25.60 -38.76
CA ALA A 206 39.03 -25.03 -37.51
C ALA A 206 38.23 -26.07 -36.70
N ASP A 207 37.30 -26.79 -37.36
CA ASP A 207 36.53 -27.86 -36.73
C ASP A 207 37.43 -29.00 -36.21
N LEU A 208 38.55 -29.30 -36.89
CA LEU A 208 39.53 -30.26 -36.40
C LEU A 208 40.24 -29.80 -35.13
N VAL A 209 40.62 -28.52 -35.02
CA VAL A 209 41.22 -27.94 -33.81
C VAL A 209 40.24 -28.07 -32.64
N ASP A 210 38.99 -27.67 -32.84
CA ASP A 210 37.94 -27.74 -31.81
C ASP A 210 37.65 -29.18 -31.38
N LYS A 211 37.55 -30.12 -32.35
CA LYS A 211 37.41 -31.55 -32.06
C LYS A 211 38.60 -32.11 -31.29
N THR A 212 39.82 -31.68 -31.62
CA THR A 212 41.04 -32.11 -30.91
C THR A 212 40.99 -31.62 -29.46
N TRP A 213 40.59 -30.38 -29.22
CA TRP A 213 40.39 -29.82 -27.88
C TRP A 213 39.36 -30.61 -27.07
N LEU A 214 38.19 -30.87 -27.66
CA LEU A 214 37.12 -31.64 -27.02
C LEU A 214 37.58 -33.07 -26.68
N ARG A 215 38.36 -33.72 -27.55
CA ARG A 215 38.94 -35.04 -27.28
C ARG A 215 39.94 -35.02 -26.13
N MET A 216 40.84 -34.02 -26.06
CA MET A 216 41.74 -33.87 -24.91
C MET A 216 40.98 -33.71 -23.59
N LYS A 217 39.95 -32.84 -23.60
CA LYS A 217 39.07 -32.65 -22.45
C LYS A 217 38.38 -33.96 -22.04
N ASP A 218 37.96 -34.77 -23.00
CA ASP A 218 37.26 -36.04 -22.73
C ASP A 218 38.18 -37.13 -22.17
N VAL A 219 39.41 -37.24 -22.68
CA VAL A 219 40.46 -38.13 -22.14
C VAL A 219 40.74 -37.81 -20.67
N LEU A 220 40.94 -36.53 -20.36
CA LEU A 220 41.22 -36.08 -19.00
C LEU A 220 40.01 -36.20 -18.08
N SER A 221 38.80 -35.94 -18.60
CA SER A 221 37.55 -36.17 -17.87
C SER A 221 37.38 -37.64 -17.51
N SER A 222 37.70 -38.54 -18.43
CA SER A 222 37.65 -39.99 -18.20
C SER A 222 38.69 -40.42 -17.17
N THR A 223 39.90 -39.84 -17.22
CA THR A 223 40.97 -40.09 -16.23
C THR A 223 40.55 -39.64 -14.83
N LEU A 224 39.94 -38.44 -14.71
CA LEU A 224 39.41 -37.93 -13.44
C LEU A 224 38.28 -38.82 -12.91
N LEU A 225 37.35 -39.25 -13.77
CA LEU A 225 36.25 -40.12 -13.37
C LEU A 225 36.74 -41.47 -12.86
N SER A 226 37.70 -42.09 -13.55
CA SER A 226 38.32 -43.35 -13.08
C SER A 226 39.03 -43.18 -11.73
N ALA A 227 39.72 -42.05 -11.51
CA ALA A 227 40.31 -41.75 -10.21
C ALA A 227 39.25 -41.49 -9.11
N ALA A 228 38.14 -40.84 -9.47
CA ALA A 228 37.02 -40.54 -8.57
C ALA A 228 36.25 -41.81 -8.17
N GLU A 229 36.14 -42.82 -9.04
CA GLU A 229 35.56 -44.13 -8.72
C GLU A 229 36.33 -44.82 -7.58
N GLY A 230 37.66 -44.65 -7.52
CA GLY A 230 38.49 -45.12 -6.40
C GLY A 230 38.15 -44.46 -5.06
N LEU A 231 37.52 -43.28 -5.09
CA LEU A 231 36.97 -42.57 -3.92
C LEU A 231 35.48 -42.87 -3.68
N HIS A 232 34.92 -43.85 -4.39
CA HIS A 232 33.50 -44.22 -4.39
C HIS A 232 32.55 -43.16 -4.98
N TRP A 233 33.05 -42.17 -5.74
CA TRP A 233 32.19 -41.22 -6.45
C TRP A 233 31.25 -41.97 -7.43
N PRO A 234 29.96 -41.60 -7.56
CA PRO A 234 29.26 -40.42 -7.02
C PRO A 234 28.54 -40.64 -5.68
N MET A 235 28.96 -41.60 -4.86
CA MET A 235 28.50 -41.72 -3.46
C MET A 235 29.29 -40.75 -2.57
N PRO A 236 28.78 -40.44 -1.35
CA PRO A 236 29.46 -39.54 -0.43
C PRO A 236 30.90 -39.97 -0.16
N VAL A 237 31.84 -39.03 -0.37
CA VAL A 237 33.27 -39.29 -0.32
C VAL A 237 33.82 -38.97 1.07
N ASP A 238 34.34 -39.97 1.77
CA ASP A 238 35.21 -39.75 2.92
C ASP A 238 36.67 -39.73 2.48
N PHE A 239 37.16 -38.54 2.16
CA PHE A 239 38.50 -38.38 1.60
C PHE A 239 39.62 -38.70 2.61
N ALA A 240 39.36 -38.60 3.92
CA ALA A 240 40.38 -38.81 4.94
C ALA A 240 40.77 -40.29 5.06
N THR A 241 39.82 -41.20 4.85
CA THR A 241 39.99 -42.65 4.98
C THR A 241 40.47 -43.34 3.71
N ALA A 242 40.36 -42.70 2.54
CA ALA A 242 40.83 -43.23 1.27
C ALA A 242 42.36 -43.47 1.24
N ASN A 243 42.82 -44.43 0.42
CA ASN A 243 44.26 -44.69 0.24
C ASN A 243 44.98 -43.43 -0.29
N VAL A 244 46.20 -43.16 0.20
CA VAL A 244 47.04 -42.03 -0.21
C VAL A 244 47.28 -42.00 -1.72
N ASP A 245 47.49 -43.16 -2.35
CA ASP A 245 47.73 -43.24 -3.79
C ASP A 245 46.48 -42.85 -4.60
N VAL A 246 45.30 -43.27 -4.13
CA VAL A 246 43.99 -42.91 -4.73
C VAL A 246 43.74 -41.41 -4.57
N ARG A 247 44.00 -40.84 -3.39
CA ARG A 247 43.90 -39.40 -3.15
C ARG A 247 44.79 -38.60 -4.09
N ARG A 248 46.07 -38.98 -4.21
CA ARG A 248 47.03 -38.31 -5.11
C ARG A 248 46.65 -38.46 -6.58
N ALA A 249 46.14 -39.62 -6.99
CA ALA A 249 45.65 -39.83 -8.35
C ALA A 249 44.48 -38.88 -8.67
N PHE A 250 43.52 -38.75 -7.75
CA PHE A 250 42.39 -37.81 -7.89
C PHE A 250 42.84 -36.35 -7.94
N GLU A 251 43.66 -35.90 -6.98
CA GLU A 251 44.16 -34.51 -6.93
C GLU A 251 44.95 -34.14 -8.19
N ARG A 252 45.75 -35.08 -8.73
CA ARG A 252 46.49 -34.90 -9.99
C ARG A 252 45.55 -34.81 -11.19
N ALA A 253 44.62 -35.75 -11.32
CA ALA A 253 43.67 -35.76 -12.43
C ALA A 253 42.80 -34.49 -12.43
N PHE A 254 42.37 -34.04 -11.25
CA PHE A 254 41.62 -32.79 -11.06
C PHE A 254 42.45 -31.57 -11.49
N SER A 255 43.70 -31.49 -11.02
CA SER A 255 44.62 -30.40 -11.36
C SER A 255 44.98 -30.37 -12.86
N ASN A 256 45.15 -31.53 -13.51
CA ASN A 256 45.41 -31.62 -14.95
C ASN A 256 44.27 -31.02 -15.78
N LEU A 257 43.03 -31.26 -15.35
CA LEU A 257 41.83 -30.75 -15.99
C LEU A 257 41.65 -29.23 -15.78
N LEU A 258 42.01 -28.72 -14.59
CA LEU A 258 42.09 -27.28 -14.34
C LEU A 258 43.14 -26.61 -15.23
N LYS A 259 44.35 -27.19 -15.33
CA LYS A 259 45.43 -26.67 -16.17
C LYS A 259 45.04 -26.63 -17.65
N LEU A 260 44.36 -27.66 -18.16
CA LEU A 260 43.83 -27.62 -19.54
C LEU A 260 42.91 -26.41 -19.73
N GLN A 261 42.00 -26.16 -18.78
CA GLN A 261 41.09 -25.01 -18.86
C GLN A 261 41.83 -23.67 -18.76
N GLU A 262 42.86 -23.57 -17.93
CA GLU A 262 43.72 -22.37 -17.84
C GLU A 262 44.42 -22.07 -19.17
N ILE A 263 44.91 -23.11 -19.85
CA ILE A 263 45.57 -23.01 -21.17
C ILE A 263 44.59 -22.51 -22.24
N ALA A 264 43.32 -22.94 -22.17
CA ALA A 264 42.26 -22.43 -23.05
C ALA A 264 42.11 -20.89 -22.92
N ILE A 265 42.04 -20.39 -21.69
CA ILE A 265 41.83 -18.96 -21.41
C ILE A 265 43.05 -18.12 -21.82
N SER A 266 44.27 -18.65 -21.69
CA SER A 266 45.46 -17.97 -22.22
C SER A 266 45.52 -17.97 -23.75
N GLY A 267 45.01 -19.01 -24.41
CA GLY A 267 44.93 -19.12 -25.86
C GLY A 267 43.89 -18.19 -26.50
N GLU A 268 42.74 -17.95 -25.84
CA GLU A 268 41.70 -17.01 -26.30
C GLU A 268 42.22 -15.56 -26.39
N LYS A 269 43.22 -15.16 -25.58
CA LYS A 269 43.83 -13.81 -25.69
C LYS A 269 44.65 -13.59 -26.97
N LEU A 270 44.93 -14.64 -27.75
CA LEU A 270 45.63 -14.57 -29.05
C LEU A 270 44.67 -14.47 -30.25
N ASN A 271 43.36 -14.69 -30.05
CA ASN A 271 42.34 -14.57 -31.10
C ASN A 271 41.38 -13.41 -30.75
N THR A 272 41.59 -12.29 -31.44
CA THR A 272 40.75 -11.09 -31.69
C THR A 272 39.40 -10.88 -30.99
N GLU A 273 39.14 -9.58 -30.76
CA GLU A 273 37.99 -8.86 -30.19
C GLU A 273 36.59 -9.11 -30.80
N GLU A 274 36.19 -10.35 -31.07
CA GLU A 274 34.82 -10.66 -31.50
C GLU A 274 34.02 -11.37 -30.40
N GLU A 275 32.89 -10.74 -30.09
CA GLU A 275 31.74 -11.17 -29.28
C GLU A 275 31.85 -12.48 -28.47
N ASP A 276 31.79 -12.27 -27.14
CA ASP A 276 31.41 -13.13 -26.00
C ASP A 276 30.37 -14.23 -26.34
N THR A 277 30.76 -15.19 -27.18
CA THR A 277 29.95 -16.31 -27.64
C THR A 277 30.34 -17.58 -26.87
N GLY A 278 29.76 -17.74 -25.68
CA GLY A 278 29.40 -19.05 -25.15
C GLY A 278 30.38 -19.77 -24.19
N SER A 279 31.68 -19.47 -24.19
CA SER A 279 32.68 -20.24 -23.40
C SER A 279 32.52 -20.09 -21.86
N SER A 280 32.00 -18.96 -21.38
CA SER A 280 31.78 -18.69 -19.95
C SER A 280 30.61 -19.46 -19.32
N LYS A 281 29.72 -20.08 -20.12
CA LYS A 281 28.51 -20.76 -19.62
C LYS A 281 28.75 -22.19 -19.11
N ASP A 282 29.81 -22.85 -19.57
CA ASP A 282 29.97 -24.30 -19.38
C ASP A 282 30.49 -24.70 -17.99
N GLY A 283 31.01 -23.75 -17.18
CA GLY A 283 31.53 -24.02 -15.83
C GLY A 283 32.91 -24.69 -15.80
N ILE A 284 33.40 -25.01 -14.60
CA ILE A 284 34.74 -25.60 -14.43
C ILE A 284 34.77 -27.04 -14.96
N TYR A 285 35.73 -27.35 -15.83
CA TYR A 285 35.82 -28.65 -16.51
C TYR A 285 35.85 -29.85 -15.54
N PRO A 286 36.65 -29.86 -14.46
CA PRO A 286 36.57 -30.94 -13.47
C PRO A 286 35.16 -31.14 -12.89
N PHE A 287 34.42 -30.07 -12.58
CA PHE A 287 33.05 -30.20 -12.07
C PHE A 287 32.09 -30.71 -13.15
N GLN A 288 32.25 -30.28 -14.41
CA GLN A 288 31.47 -30.84 -15.52
C GLN A 288 31.66 -32.36 -15.62
N ALA A 289 32.91 -32.84 -15.46
CA ALA A 289 33.19 -34.27 -15.45
C ALA A 289 32.52 -34.97 -14.26
N LEU A 290 32.68 -34.45 -13.03
CA LEU A 290 32.11 -35.03 -11.81
C LEU A 290 30.56 -35.06 -11.81
N VAL A 291 29.91 -34.14 -12.51
CA VAL A 291 28.44 -34.12 -12.67
C VAL A 291 27.96 -35.19 -13.66
N ARG A 292 28.79 -35.71 -14.58
CA ARG A 292 28.38 -36.70 -15.60
C ARG A 292 27.78 -37.99 -14.97
N PRO A 293 28.43 -38.68 -14.00
CA PRO A 293 27.87 -39.88 -13.38
C PRO A 293 26.57 -39.60 -12.62
N ILE A 294 26.46 -38.45 -11.96
CA ILE A 294 25.24 -38.02 -11.26
C ILE A 294 24.11 -37.81 -12.28
N SER A 295 24.38 -37.11 -13.38
CA SER A 295 23.40 -36.90 -14.45
C SER A 295 22.97 -38.20 -15.11
N GLN A 296 23.86 -39.19 -15.27
CA GLN A 296 23.52 -40.51 -15.79
C GLN A 296 22.61 -41.28 -14.82
N ARG A 297 22.95 -41.28 -13.52
CA ARG A 297 22.14 -41.91 -12.48
C ARG A 297 20.75 -41.24 -12.36
N PHE A 298 20.70 -39.92 -12.43
CA PHE A 298 19.45 -39.17 -12.49
C PHE A 298 18.61 -39.58 -13.71
N LYS A 299 19.20 -39.63 -14.90
CA LYS A 299 18.52 -40.03 -16.14
C LYS A 299 17.94 -41.45 -16.01
N TYR A 300 18.69 -42.37 -15.43
CA TYR A 300 18.23 -43.73 -15.19
C TYR A 300 16.99 -43.80 -14.28
N HIS A 301 16.98 -43.05 -13.17
CA HIS A 301 15.88 -43.08 -12.19
C HIS A 301 14.67 -42.23 -12.60
N PHE A 302 14.88 -41.05 -13.17
CA PHE A 302 13.84 -40.01 -13.31
C PHE A 302 13.50 -39.63 -14.76
N GLU A 303 14.19 -40.20 -15.76
CA GLU A 303 13.90 -39.93 -17.18
C GLU A 303 13.66 -41.19 -18.02
N GLY A 304 13.79 -42.38 -17.41
CA GLY A 304 13.50 -43.67 -18.02
C GLY A 304 12.12 -44.23 -17.69
N THR A 305 11.97 -45.55 -17.81
CA THR A 305 10.74 -46.31 -17.53
C THR A 305 10.67 -46.87 -16.09
N ARG A 306 11.55 -46.41 -15.20
CA ARG A 306 11.59 -46.87 -13.81
C ARG A 306 10.38 -46.37 -13.02
N GLN A 307 9.97 -47.12 -11.99
CA GLN A 307 8.91 -46.72 -11.06
C GLN A 307 9.22 -45.43 -10.28
N THR A 308 10.48 -45.02 -10.24
CA THR A 308 10.94 -43.75 -9.66
C THR A 308 10.63 -42.53 -10.54
N ASN A 309 10.32 -42.70 -11.83
CA ASN A 309 9.93 -41.61 -12.71
C ASN A 309 8.41 -41.39 -12.66
N ARG A 310 7.95 -40.71 -11.61
CA ARG A 310 6.54 -40.41 -11.36
C ARG A 310 6.24 -38.92 -11.48
N LEU A 311 5.21 -38.57 -12.25
CA LEU A 311 4.77 -37.17 -12.41
C LEU A 311 4.08 -36.63 -11.16
N ASP A 312 3.45 -37.51 -10.37
CA ASP A 312 2.79 -37.16 -9.11
C ASP A 312 3.74 -37.10 -7.90
N LYS A 313 5.02 -37.46 -8.11
CA LYS A 313 6.08 -37.42 -7.10
C LYS A 313 7.28 -36.56 -7.52
N PRO A 314 7.08 -35.28 -7.88
CA PRO A 314 8.17 -34.39 -8.25
C PRO A 314 9.19 -34.18 -7.12
N GLU A 315 8.77 -34.31 -5.85
CA GLU A 315 9.65 -34.21 -4.69
C GLU A 315 10.85 -35.17 -4.75
N TRP A 316 10.73 -36.33 -5.41
CA TRP A 316 11.80 -37.33 -5.46
C TRP A 316 13.03 -36.86 -6.22
N TYR A 317 12.83 -36.23 -7.38
CA TYR A 317 13.96 -35.78 -8.20
C TYR A 317 14.56 -34.47 -7.67
N PHE A 318 13.76 -33.61 -7.02
CA PHE A 318 14.26 -32.43 -6.31
C PHE A 318 15.08 -32.84 -5.09
N ALA A 319 14.54 -33.72 -4.25
CA ALA A 319 15.25 -34.25 -3.07
C ALA A 319 16.54 -34.97 -3.46
N HIS A 320 16.55 -35.71 -4.58
CA HIS A 320 17.78 -36.34 -5.05
C HIS A 320 18.89 -35.33 -5.34
N ILE A 321 18.61 -34.25 -6.07
CA ILE A 321 19.61 -33.22 -6.38
C ILE A 321 20.02 -32.43 -5.13
N LEU A 322 19.06 -32.14 -4.23
CA LEU A 322 19.34 -31.46 -2.97
C LEU A 322 20.27 -32.30 -2.09
N ASN A 323 19.98 -33.59 -1.94
CA ASN A 323 20.80 -34.53 -1.18
C ASN A 323 22.20 -34.66 -1.80
N VAL A 324 22.31 -34.76 -3.13
CA VAL A 324 23.63 -34.80 -3.79
C VAL A 324 24.43 -33.53 -3.52
N SER A 325 23.82 -32.34 -3.55
CA SER A 325 24.51 -31.09 -3.21
C SER A 325 24.95 -31.07 -1.74
N HIS A 326 24.10 -31.55 -0.82
CA HIS A 326 24.34 -31.53 0.62
C HIS A 326 25.37 -32.57 1.08
N GLU A 327 25.21 -33.84 0.68
CA GLU A 327 26.08 -34.96 1.08
C GLU A 327 27.53 -34.77 0.64
N HIS A 328 27.77 -34.12 -0.51
CA HIS A 328 29.11 -33.86 -1.02
C HIS A 328 29.70 -32.52 -0.52
N ARG A 329 28.96 -31.73 0.27
CA ARG A 329 29.36 -30.38 0.69
C ARG A 329 30.69 -30.36 1.41
N LEU A 330 30.89 -31.26 2.39
CA LEU A 330 32.13 -31.34 3.16
C LEU A 330 33.34 -31.63 2.26
N PHE A 331 33.20 -32.56 1.31
CA PHE A 331 34.26 -32.89 0.35
C PHE A 331 34.59 -31.69 -0.55
N LEU A 332 33.57 -30.97 -1.04
CA LEU A 332 33.72 -29.80 -1.91
C LEU A 332 34.37 -28.62 -1.17
N GLU A 333 33.91 -28.29 0.03
CA GLU A 333 34.39 -27.15 0.82
C GLU A 333 35.78 -27.40 1.45
N SER A 334 36.21 -28.65 1.63
CA SER A 334 37.50 -28.97 2.27
C SER A 334 38.59 -29.41 1.28
N VAL A 335 38.32 -30.36 0.40
CA VAL A 335 39.32 -30.94 -0.50
C VAL A 335 39.36 -30.15 -1.79
N ILE A 336 38.22 -30.03 -2.47
CA ILE A 336 38.18 -29.37 -3.77
C ILE A 336 38.46 -27.87 -3.66
N GLN A 337 37.96 -27.22 -2.61
CA GLN A 337 38.23 -25.80 -2.39
C GLN A 337 39.73 -25.50 -2.27
N ARG A 338 40.52 -26.38 -1.63
CA ARG A 338 41.99 -26.25 -1.56
C ARG A 338 42.64 -26.40 -2.93
N LEU A 339 42.16 -27.34 -3.74
CA LEU A 339 42.65 -27.50 -5.13
C LEU A 339 42.35 -26.25 -5.98
N LEU A 340 41.15 -25.67 -5.85
CA LEU A 340 40.81 -24.42 -6.55
C LEU A 340 41.65 -23.23 -6.06
N GLN A 341 41.91 -23.13 -4.75
CA GLN A 341 42.77 -22.07 -4.17
C GLN A 341 44.20 -22.11 -4.70
N SER A 342 44.70 -23.29 -5.05
CA SER A 342 46.03 -23.47 -5.67
C SER A 342 46.09 -23.14 -7.16
N SER A 343 44.96 -22.76 -7.77
CA SER A 343 44.81 -22.49 -9.20
C SER A 343 44.37 -21.03 -9.45
N ARG A 344 44.20 -20.64 -10.72
CA ARG A 344 43.65 -19.31 -11.08
C ARG A 344 42.20 -19.09 -10.60
N TYR A 345 41.51 -20.17 -10.20
CA TYR A 345 40.10 -20.17 -9.78
C TYR A 345 39.90 -19.98 -8.27
N SER A 346 40.85 -19.37 -7.56
CA SER A 346 40.81 -19.17 -6.10
C SER A 346 39.58 -18.38 -5.61
N SER A 347 39.00 -17.53 -6.46
CA SER A 347 37.79 -16.76 -6.17
C SER A 347 36.48 -17.55 -6.29
N ILE A 348 36.53 -18.81 -6.75
CA ILE A 348 35.36 -19.65 -6.96
C ILE A 348 35.09 -20.50 -5.72
N ASN A 349 33.83 -20.53 -5.30
CA ASN A 349 33.34 -21.44 -4.28
C ASN A 349 33.01 -22.80 -4.92
N ALA A 350 33.69 -23.85 -4.48
CA ALA A 350 33.58 -25.20 -5.03
C ALA A 350 32.15 -25.75 -4.94
N TRP A 351 31.51 -25.61 -3.78
CA TRP A 351 30.16 -26.14 -3.55
C TRP A 351 29.10 -25.41 -4.37
N ARG A 352 29.20 -24.08 -4.48
CA ARG A 352 28.27 -23.26 -5.29
C ARG A 352 28.43 -23.57 -6.77
N GLU A 353 29.65 -23.64 -7.29
CA GLU A 353 29.87 -23.95 -8.71
C GLU A 353 29.42 -25.38 -9.06
N PHE A 354 29.69 -26.35 -8.19
CA PHE A 354 29.20 -27.72 -8.36
C PHE A 354 27.66 -27.77 -8.34
N THR A 355 27.02 -27.14 -7.37
CA THR A 355 25.56 -27.10 -7.25
C THR A 355 24.91 -26.41 -8.45
N ARG A 356 25.51 -25.31 -8.93
CA ARG A 356 25.08 -24.62 -10.17
C ARG A 356 25.03 -25.57 -11.37
N LEU A 357 26.01 -26.46 -11.50
CA LEU A 357 26.08 -27.44 -12.59
C LEU A 357 25.09 -28.61 -12.44
N LEU A 358 24.50 -28.82 -11.26
CA LEU A 358 23.41 -29.79 -11.05
C LEU A 358 22.05 -29.23 -11.50
N LEU A 359 21.80 -27.93 -11.37
CA LEU A 359 20.50 -27.31 -11.66
C LEU A 359 19.99 -27.55 -13.10
N PRO A 360 20.83 -27.54 -14.16
CA PRO A 360 20.39 -27.87 -15.51
C PRO A 360 19.77 -29.26 -15.68
N ILE A 361 20.11 -30.22 -14.80
CA ILE A 361 19.51 -31.57 -14.80
C ILE A 361 18.01 -31.45 -14.49
N LEU A 362 17.65 -30.68 -13.46
CA LEU A 362 16.26 -30.39 -13.11
C LEU A 362 15.54 -29.64 -14.23
N GLY A 363 16.20 -28.62 -14.81
CA GLY A 363 15.64 -27.85 -15.92
C GLY A 363 15.30 -28.72 -17.13
N ARG A 364 16.16 -29.70 -17.50
CA ARG A 364 15.86 -30.66 -18.56
C ARG A 364 14.68 -31.57 -18.21
N LYS A 365 14.64 -32.10 -16.98
CA LYS A 365 13.54 -32.96 -16.51
C LYS A 365 12.18 -32.26 -16.54
N ILE A 366 12.14 -31.01 -16.05
CA ILE A 366 10.94 -30.17 -16.05
C ILE A 366 10.48 -29.93 -17.48
N LYS A 367 11.37 -29.44 -18.36
CA LYS A 367 11.05 -29.18 -19.78
C LYS A 367 10.49 -30.41 -20.48
N ARG A 368 11.06 -31.60 -20.23
CA ARG A 368 10.61 -32.86 -20.83
C ARG A 368 9.25 -33.31 -20.30
N SER A 369 8.94 -33.02 -19.03
CA SER A 369 7.68 -33.43 -18.38
C SER A 369 6.54 -32.43 -18.61
N MET A 370 6.87 -31.20 -18.99
CA MET A 370 5.93 -30.08 -19.08
C MET A 370 4.73 -30.32 -20.02
N PRO A 371 4.89 -30.87 -21.24
CA PRO A 371 3.74 -31.12 -22.12
C PRO A 371 2.65 -32.00 -21.47
N THR A 372 3.04 -32.95 -20.61
CA THR A 372 2.10 -33.79 -19.86
C THR A 372 1.57 -33.08 -18.61
N LEU A 373 2.40 -32.28 -17.93
CA LEU A 373 1.98 -31.51 -16.75
C LEU A 373 0.92 -30.45 -17.10
N LEU A 374 1.05 -29.79 -18.26
CA LEU A 374 0.08 -28.80 -18.73
C LEU A 374 -1.33 -29.38 -18.92
N ALA A 375 -1.46 -30.67 -19.21
CA ALA A 375 -2.75 -31.35 -19.31
C ALA A 375 -3.36 -31.69 -17.94
N HIS A 376 -2.61 -31.57 -16.84
CA HIS A 376 -3.01 -31.96 -15.49
C HIS A 376 -2.68 -30.85 -14.47
N PRO A 377 -3.55 -29.82 -14.34
CA PRO A 377 -3.29 -28.65 -13.49
C PRO A 377 -2.90 -28.97 -12.03
N PRO A 378 -3.51 -29.96 -11.33
CA PRO A 378 -3.09 -30.29 -9.96
C PRO A 378 -1.65 -30.82 -9.87
N LEU A 379 -1.19 -31.59 -10.88
CA LEU A 379 0.17 -32.11 -10.93
C LEU A 379 1.18 -31.01 -11.27
N LEU A 380 0.79 -30.08 -12.16
CA LEU A 380 1.58 -28.89 -12.47
C LEU A 380 1.77 -28.02 -11.22
N ALA A 381 0.69 -27.71 -10.51
CA ALA A 381 0.72 -26.94 -9.26
C ALA A 381 1.63 -27.61 -8.22
N HIS A 382 1.45 -28.91 -7.95
CA HIS A 382 2.31 -29.66 -7.04
C HIS A 382 3.79 -29.59 -7.45
N THR A 383 4.10 -29.72 -8.75
CA THR A 383 5.46 -29.60 -9.27
C THR A 383 6.06 -28.21 -9.04
N ILE A 384 5.28 -27.14 -9.24
CA ILE A 384 5.71 -25.76 -8.98
C ILE A 384 6.01 -25.58 -7.49
N TYR A 385 5.14 -26.06 -6.60
CA TYR A 385 5.38 -25.97 -5.15
C TYR A 385 6.62 -26.72 -4.71
N GLN A 386 6.85 -27.94 -5.22
CA GLN A 386 8.08 -28.68 -4.93
C GLN A 386 9.32 -27.96 -5.48
N SER A 387 9.21 -27.26 -6.61
CA SER A 387 10.30 -26.44 -7.15
C SER A 387 10.59 -25.21 -6.28
N LEU A 388 9.56 -24.55 -5.76
CA LEU A 388 9.70 -23.40 -4.85
C LEU A 388 10.31 -23.84 -3.51
N ALA A 389 9.86 -24.97 -2.96
CA ALA A 389 10.42 -25.55 -1.73
C ALA A 389 11.90 -25.94 -1.90
N PHE A 390 12.26 -26.53 -3.06
CA PHE A 390 13.66 -26.81 -3.40
C PHE A 390 14.50 -25.53 -3.48
N ASP A 391 13.97 -24.47 -4.08
CA ASP A 391 14.66 -23.19 -4.18
C ASP A 391 14.92 -22.59 -2.79
N GLU A 392 13.94 -22.66 -1.91
CA GLU A 392 14.06 -22.14 -0.55
C GLU A 392 15.08 -22.94 0.28
N ALA A 393 15.04 -24.27 0.21
CA ALA A 393 16.03 -25.12 0.88
C ALA A 393 17.48 -24.81 0.45
N LEU A 394 17.70 -24.49 -0.83
CA LEU A 394 19.02 -24.04 -1.29
C LEU A 394 19.40 -22.64 -0.80
N ARG A 395 18.44 -21.70 -0.71
CA ARG A 395 18.69 -20.37 -0.12
C ARG A 395 19.04 -20.48 1.36
N GLU A 396 18.33 -21.30 2.13
CA GLU A 396 18.63 -21.60 3.53
C GLU A 396 20.03 -22.21 3.69
N ALA A 397 20.45 -23.07 2.75
CA ALA A 397 21.80 -23.60 2.67
C ALA A 397 22.87 -22.57 2.23
N ARG A 398 22.48 -21.30 2.03
CA ARG A 398 23.29 -20.16 1.54
C ARG A 398 23.85 -20.32 0.12
N PHE A 399 23.09 -20.97 -0.74
CA PHE A 399 23.39 -21.02 -2.17
C PHE A 399 23.07 -19.68 -2.85
N ASP A 400 24.02 -19.18 -3.65
CA ASP A 400 23.86 -18.06 -4.57
C ASP A 400 24.80 -18.26 -5.78
N LEU A 401 24.75 -17.37 -6.77
CA LEU A 401 25.68 -17.39 -7.91
C LEU A 401 26.97 -16.59 -7.65
N VAL A 402 27.10 -15.95 -6.50
CA VAL A 402 28.31 -15.19 -6.13
C VAL A 402 29.45 -16.17 -5.86
N GLY A 403 30.59 -15.93 -6.53
CA GLY A 403 31.73 -16.85 -6.48
C GLY A 403 31.54 -18.07 -7.38
N THR A 404 30.71 -17.98 -8.42
CA THR A 404 30.62 -18.98 -9.51
C THR A 404 31.17 -18.41 -10.82
N LEU A 405 31.28 -19.22 -11.88
CA LEU A 405 31.65 -18.74 -13.22
C LEU A 405 30.53 -17.96 -13.93
N ASP A 406 29.32 -17.92 -13.36
CA ASP A 406 28.18 -17.20 -13.93
C ASP A 406 28.28 -15.69 -13.63
N LYS A 407 29.08 -14.98 -14.44
CA LYS A 407 29.30 -13.53 -14.35
C LYS A 407 28.75 -12.81 -15.58
N THR A 408 28.07 -11.68 -15.36
CA THR A 408 27.63 -10.77 -16.44
C THR A 408 28.47 -9.50 -16.44
N LYS A 409 28.45 -8.74 -17.55
CA LYS A 409 29.15 -7.43 -17.67
C LYS A 409 28.77 -6.41 -16.58
N LYS A 410 27.63 -6.59 -15.88
CA LYS A 410 27.10 -5.67 -14.84
C LYS A 410 27.26 -6.16 -13.40
N GLY A 411 27.95 -7.30 -13.17
CA GLY A 411 28.13 -7.89 -11.84
C GLY A 411 27.55 -9.31 -11.71
N PRO A 412 27.60 -9.90 -10.50
CA PRO A 412 27.07 -11.24 -10.25
C PRO A 412 25.54 -11.25 -10.38
N ARG A 413 25.00 -12.17 -11.19
CA ARG A 413 23.54 -12.31 -11.37
C ARG A 413 22.92 -12.88 -10.09
N LYS A 414 21.74 -12.38 -9.68
CA LYS A 414 20.97 -13.00 -8.61
C LYS A 414 20.39 -14.33 -9.10
N TRP A 415 20.48 -15.37 -8.28
CA TRP A 415 19.84 -16.65 -8.61
C TRP A 415 18.32 -16.52 -8.54
N GLU A 416 17.64 -16.75 -9.68
CA GLU A 416 16.18 -16.66 -9.80
C GLU A 416 15.44 -17.92 -9.29
N GLY A 417 16.17 -18.98 -8.92
CA GLY A 417 15.59 -20.27 -8.55
C GLY A 417 15.41 -21.22 -9.74
N THR A 418 15.25 -22.51 -9.46
CA THR A 418 14.83 -23.54 -10.42
C THR A 418 13.36 -23.43 -10.80
N SER A 419 12.53 -22.87 -9.91
CA SER A 419 11.12 -22.58 -10.21
C SER A 419 10.98 -21.65 -11.41
N ASN A 420 12.00 -20.82 -11.68
CA ASN A 420 12.09 -19.99 -12.87
C ASN A 420 12.13 -20.78 -14.19
N PHE A 421 12.50 -22.06 -14.20
CA PHE A 421 12.35 -22.88 -15.41
C PHE A 421 10.88 -23.05 -15.81
N ILE A 422 9.98 -22.95 -14.84
CA ILE A 422 8.53 -23.00 -15.06
C ILE A 422 7.98 -21.58 -15.14
N LEU A 423 8.14 -20.82 -14.05
CA LEU A 423 7.59 -19.48 -13.87
C LEU A 423 8.16 -18.46 -14.86
N GLY A 424 9.38 -18.66 -15.36
CA GLY A 424 9.99 -17.79 -16.36
C GLY A 424 9.41 -17.97 -17.78
N ASN A 425 8.65 -19.04 -18.03
CA ASN A 425 7.93 -19.24 -19.28
C ASN A 425 6.50 -18.74 -19.12
N LYS A 426 6.15 -17.69 -19.88
CA LYS A 426 4.85 -17.03 -19.82
C LYS A 426 3.69 -18.01 -20.07
N ASP A 427 3.78 -18.85 -21.09
CA ASP A 427 2.69 -19.76 -21.47
C ASP A 427 2.42 -20.81 -20.37
N TRP A 428 3.49 -21.25 -19.69
CA TRP A 428 3.38 -22.25 -18.62
C TRP A 428 2.85 -21.65 -17.33
N PHE A 429 3.26 -20.41 -17.02
CA PHE A 429 2.70 -19.66 -15.91
C PHE A 429 1.21 -19.36 -16.15
N ASP A 430 0.84 -18.91 -17.36
CA ASP A 430 -0.56 -18.61 -17.71
C ASP A 430 -1.45 -19.84 -17.58
N ALA A 431 -1.00 -21.01 -18.05
CA ALA A 431 -1.72 -22.26 -17.90
C ALA A 431 -1.89 -22.68 -16.42
N TRP A 432 -0.87 -22.46 -15.59
CA TRP A 432 -0.98 -22.72 -14.16
C TRP A 432 -1.95 -21.75 -13.47
N LEU A 433 -1.83 -20.45 -13.74
CA LEU A 433 -2.69 -19.41 -13.18
C LEU A 433 -4.16 -19.65 -13.54
N GLU A 434 -4.45 -20.04 -14.78
CA GLU A 434 -5.80 -20.44 -15.22
C GLU A 434 -6.32 -21.65 -14.43
N GLY A 435 -5.47 -22.66 -14.23
CA GLY A 435 -5.82 -23.82 -13.42
C GLY A 435 -6.12 -23.49 -11.96
N GLU A 436 -5.34 -22.57 -11.35
CA GLU A 436 -5.57 -22.08 -10.00
C GLU A 436 -6.84 -21.24 -9.89
N ARG A 437 -7.10 -20.37 -10.88
CA ARG A 437 -8.34 -19.60 -10.97
C ARG A 437 -9.54 -20.52 -10.97
N LYS A 438 -9.57 -21.48 -11.89
CA LYS A 438 -10.68 -22.44 -12.01
C LYS A 438 -10.87 -23.27 -10.73
N PHE A 439 -9.77 -23.73 -10.13
CA PHE A 439 -9.84 -24.45 -8.85
C PHE A 439 -10.43 -23.58 -7.73
N ALA A 440 -10.06 -22.30 -7.65
CA ALA A 440 -10.61 -21.37 -6.68
C ALA A 440 -12.11 -21.10 -6.93
N GLU A 441 -12.52 -20.94 -8.19
CA GLU A 441 -13.93 -20.78 -8.59
C GLU A 441 -14.76 -22.01 -8.22
N ASP A 442 -14.27 -23.22 -8.51
CA ASP A 442 -14.93 -24.49 -8.17
C ASP A 442 -15.10 -24.61 -6.63
N GLN A 443 -14.03 -24.33 -5.87
CA GLN A 443 -14.08 -24.31 -4.40
C GLN A 443 -15.06 -23.25 -3.87
N PHE A 444 -15.13 -22.08 -4.50
CA PHE A 444 -16.09 -21.04 -4.14
C PHE A 444 -17.53 -21.49 -4.42
N ASN A 445 -17.79 -22.11 -5.57
CA ASN A 445 -19.11 -22.63 -5.93
C ASN A 445 -19.56 -23.74 -4.97
N ASP A 446 -18.65 -24.63 -4.56
CA ASP A 446 -18.92 -25.64 -3.53
C ASP A 446 -19.28 -25.01 -2.19
N ILE A 447 -18.61 -23.91 -1.82
CA ILE A 447 -18.95 -23.15 -0.60
C ILE A 447 -20.35 -22.57 -0.68
N ILE A 448 -20.74 -21.97 -1.82
CA ILE A 448 -22.02 -21.26 -1.98
C ILE A 448 -23.21 -22.20 -2.16
N THR A 449 -22.98 -23.41 -2.68
CA THR A 449 -24.03 -24.41 -2.92
C THR A 449 -24.31 -25.31 -1.70
N SER A 450 -23.46 -25.24 -0.68
CA SER A 450 -23.61 -26.04 0.55
C SER A 450 -24.94 -25.75 1.27
N PRO A 451 -25.61 -26.73 1.90
CA PRO A 451 -26.91 -26.50 2.53
C PRO A 451 -26.83 -25.56 3.74
N ASP A 452 -25.68 -25.52 4.44
CA ASP A 452 -25.47 -24.70 5.63
C ASP A 452 -24.82 -23.33 5.35
N THR A 453 -24.63 -22.99 4.07
CA THR A 453 -23.89 -21.81 3.56
C THR A 453 -24.22 -20.52 4.31
N TRP A 454 -25.50 -20.22 4.46
CA TRP A 454 -25.95 -18.94 4.98
C TRP A 454 -26.34 -18.99 6.47
N HIS A 455 -26.01 -20.06 7.18
CA HIS A 455 -26.21 -20.10 8.63
C HIS A 455 -25.18 -19.22 9.33
N ILE A 456 -25.63 -18.44 10.31
CA ILE A 456 -24.76 -17.70 11.23
C ILE A 456 -24.15 -18.72 12.17
N SER A 457 -22.82 -18.73 12.28
CA SER A 457 -22.10 -19.70 13.10
C SER A 457 -22.25 -19.41 14.59
N ASP A 458 -22.55 -20.45 15.38
CA ASP A 458 -22.64 -20.39 16.85
C ASP A 458 -21.29 -20.70 17.54
N ASP A 459 -20.31 -21.21 16.79
CA ASP A 459 -19.08 -21.82 17.31
C ASP A 459 -17.95 -20.84 17.69
N THR A 460 -18.13 -19.52 17.55
CA THR A 460 -17.09 -18.54 17.97
C THR A 460 -17.18 -18.16 19.45
N ALA A 461 -18.05 -18.81 20.23
CA ALA A 461 -18.28 -18.54 21.65
C ALA A 461 -17.10 -18.92 22.59
N ALA A 462 -15.95 -19.35 22.06
CA ALA A 462 -14.85 -19.81 22.91
C ALA A 462 -13.77 -18.74 23.20
N GLU A 463 -13.49 -17.77 22.32
CA GLU A 463 -12.30 -16.90 22.52
C GLU A 463 -12.37 -15.46 21.97
N SER A 464 -13.49 -14.97 21.39
CA SER A 464 -13.54 -13.58 20.88
C SER A 464 -14.44 -12.64 21.68
N ASP A 465 -14.05 -11.36 21.68
CA ASP A 465 -14.70 -10.22 22.33
C ASP A 465 -16.22 -10.22 22.06
N GLU A 466 -17.07 -9.99 23.06
CA GLU A 466 -18.55 -9.90 22.89
C GLU A 466 -18.99 -8.81 21.88
N SER A 467 -18.03 -7.99 21.43
CA SER A 467 -18.15 -6.93 20.43
C SER A 467 -18.08 -7.41 18.96
N GLU A 468 -17.64 -8.63 18.65
CA GLU A 468 -17.37 -9.04 17.27
C GLU A 468 -18.58 -9.61 16.51
N VAL A 469 -18.65 -9.30 15.21
CA VAL A 469 -19.71 -9.77 14.29
C VAL A 469 -19.56 -11.28 14.05
N ARG A 470 -20.58 -12.07 14.37
CA ARG A 470 -20.57 -13.52 14.11
C ARG A 470 -20.70 -13.81 12.61
N PRO A 471 -19.77 -14.52 11.97
CA PRO A 471 -19.84 -14.75 10.54
C PRO A 471 -20.91 -15.77 10.15
N THR A 472 -21.34 -15.70 8.89
CA THR A 472 -21.98 -16.83 8.22
C THR A 472 -20.94 -17.91 7.87
N ASN A 473 -21.38 -19.17 7.75
CA ASN A 473 -20.50 -20.26 7.32
C ASN A 473 -19.85 -19.98 5.96
N SER A 474 -20.56 -19.34 5.04
CA SER A 474 -20.02 -18.94 3.74
C SER A 474 -18.91 -17.92 3.89
N ALA A 475 -19.12 -16.84 4.64
CA ALA A 475 -18.09 -15.82 4.87
C ALA A 475 -16.83 -16.46 5.47
N ARG A 476 -16.99 -17.29 6.51
CA ARG A 476 -15.89 -18.02 7.15
C ARG A 476 -15.11 -18.92 6.18
N ARG A 477 -15.81 -19.69 5.35
CA ARG A 477 -15.19 -20.58 4.36
C ARG A 477 -14.52 -19.80 3.22
N VAL A 478 -15.11 -18.67 2.80
CA VAL A 478 -14.52 -17.76 1.80
C VAL A 478 -13.22 -17.15 2.34
N LYS A 479 -13.18 -16.65 3.58
CA LYS A 479 -11.92 -16.22 4.23
C LYS A 479 -10.85 -17.30 4.17
N ALA A 480 -11.19 -18.53 4.58
CA ALA A 480 -10.23 -19.64 4.55
C ALA A 480 -9.77 -20.00 3.13
N LEU A 481 -10.63 -19.85 2.12
CA LEU A 481 -10.26 -20.02 0.71
C LEU A 481 -9.29 -18.92 0.26
N ILE A 482 -9.58 -17.66 0.57
CA ILE A 482 -8.69 -16.52 0.25
C ILE A 482 -7.34 -16.68 0.93
N GLU A 483 -7.29 -17.03 2.22
CA GLU A 483 -6.02 -17.24 2.94
C GLU A 483 -5.18 -18.34 2.30
N ARG A 484 -5.81 -19.46 1.88
CA ARG A 484 -5.11 -20.51 1.11
C ARG A 484 -4.58 -20.00 -0.23
N ILE A 485 -5.32 -19.13 -0.93
CA ILE A 485 -4.85 -18.51 -2.18
C ILE A 485 -3.67 -17.59 -1.88
N THR A 486 -3.77 -16.75 -0.84
CA THR A 486 -2.70 -15.86 -0.40
C THR A 486 -1.42 -16.62 -0.09
N ASP A 487 -1.50 -17.72 0.66
CA ASP A 487 -0.34 -18.56 0.99
C ASP A 487 0.36 -19.11 -0.26
N ARG A 488 -0.42 -19.45 -1.30
CA ARG A 488 0.12 -19.99 -2.56
C ARG A 488 1.02 -18.98 -3.26
N TYR A 489 0.58 -17.73 -3.41
CA TYR A 489 1.36 -16.74 -4.16
C TYR A 489 2.31 -15.90 -3.28
N ARG A 490 2.17 -15.93 -1.95
CA ARG A 490 3.11 -15.30 -1.01
C ARG A 490 4.55 -15.75 -1.26
N THR A 491 4.73 -17.03 -1.59
CA THR A 491 6.02 -17.69 -1.85
C THR A 491 6.63 -17.39 -3.23
N LEU A 492 5.89 -16.74 -4.13
CA LEU A 492 6.39 -16.48 -5.49
C LEU A 492 7.53 -15.45 -5.49
N PRO A 493 8.59 -15.65 -6.29
CA PRO A 493 9.76 -14.77 -6.26
C PRO A 493 9.57 -13.46 -7.03
N ARG A 494 8.68 -13.42 -8.04
CA ARG A 494 8.50 -12.25 -8.93
C ARG A 494 7.23 -11.48 -8.56
N LEU A 495 7.36 -10.16 -8.49
CA LEU A 495 6.25 -9.24 -8.23
C LEU A 495 5.13 -9.39 -9.26
N GLU A 496 5.47 -9.45 -10.55
CA GLU A 496 4.50 -9.60 -11.64
C GLU A 496 3.56 -10.81 -11.42
N HIS A 497 4.12 -11.93 -10.95
CA HIS A 497 3.33 -13.14 -10.70
C HIS A 497 2.43 -13.00 -9.46
N LYS A 498 2.94 -12.36 -8.38
CA LYS A 498 2.14 -12.07 -7.19
C LYS A 498 0.95 -11.17 -7.53
N THR A 499 1.20 -10.12 -8.30
CA THR A 499 0.16 -9.19 -8.75
C THR A 499 -0.90 -9.91 -9.57
N ARG A 500 -0.50 -10.80 -10.49
CA ARG A 500 -1.47 -11.56 -11.28
C ARG A 500 -2.30 -12.56 -10.48
N PHE A 501 -1.72 -13.22 -9.48
CA PHE A 501 -2.52 -14.04 -8.56
C PHE A 501 -3.50 -13.22 -7.74
N LEU A 502 -3.07 -12.05 -7.27
CA LEU A 502 -3.95 -11.13 -6.56
C LEU A 502 -5.13 -10.71 -7.46
N THR A 503 -4.86 -10.27 -8.69
CA THR A 503 -5.89 -9.72 -9.59
C THR A 503 -6.76 -10.79 -10.22
N ASP A 504 -6.15 -11.84 -10.77
CA ASP A 504 -6.82 -12.80 -11.64
C ASP A 504 -7.49 -13.94 -10.84
N VAL A 505 -7.15 -14.09 -9.54
CA VAL A 505 -7.68 -15.14 -8.66
C VAL A 505 -8.29 -14.56 -7.38
N GLN A 506 -7.49 -13.91 -6.51
CA GLN A 506 -7.96 -13.53 -5.17
C GLN A 506 -9.07 -12.45 -5.21
N ILE A 507 -8.85 -11.36 -5.97
CA ILE A 507 -9.84 -10.30 -6.14
C ILE A 507 -11.11 -10.83 -6.82
N LEU A 508 -10.95 -11.71 -7.81
CA LEU A 508 -12.09 -12.33 -8.50
C LEU A 508 -13.02 -13.07 -7.53
N ILE A 509 -12.48 -13.89 -6.61
CA ILE A 509 -13.30 -14.61 -5.62
C ILE A 509 -14.03 -13.63 -4.67
N LEU A 510 -13.38 -12.54 -4.28
CA LEU A 510 -14.01 -11.49 -3.46
C LEU A 510 -15.12 -10.76 -4.22
N GLU A 511 -14.96 -10.50 -5.52
CA GLU A 511 -16.00 -9.91 -6.37
C GLU A 511 -17.15 -10.89 -6.61
N MET A 512 -16.89 -12.18 -6.81
CA MET A 512 -17.93 -13.21 -6.92
C MET A 512 -18.78 -13.30 -5.65
N TYR A 513 -18.15 -13.26 -4.47
CA TYR A 513 -18.89 -13.26 -3.20
C TYR A 513 -19.72 -11.99 -3.01
N HIS A 514 -19.18 -10.84 -3.39
CA HIS A 514 -19.90 -9.57 -3.39
C HIS A 514 -21.13 -9.64 -4.29
N SER A 515 -20.95 -10.05 -5.54
CA SER A 515 -22.04 -10.20 -6.52
C SER A 515 -23.11 -11.15 -5.98
N ARG A 516 -22.71 -12.27 -5.38
CA ARG A 516 -23.66 -13.24 -4.82
C ARG A 516 -24.53 -12.65 -3.72
N ILE A 517 -23.96 -11.83 -2.84
CA ILE A 517 -24.72 -11.13 -1.80
C ILE A 517 -25.60 -10.05 -2.42
N SER A 518 -25.09 -9.25 -3.36
CA SER A 518 -25.86 -8.23 -4.09
C SER A 518 -27.09 -8.83 -4.78
N ASP A 519 -26.90 -9.90 -5.56
CA ASP A 519 -27.98 -10.60 -6.26
C ASP A 519 -29.05 -11.11 -5.28
N SER A 520 -28.64 -11.49 -4.07
CA SER A 520 -29.58 -11.95 -3.03
C SER A 520 -30.44 -10.81 -2.46
N LEU A 521 -29.88 -9.60 -2.35
CA LEU A 521 -30.61 -8.40 -1.95
C LEU A 521 -31.53 -7.92 -3.07
N ASP A 522 -31.06 -7.90 -4.32
CA ASP A 522 -31.86 -7.52 -5.49
C ASP A 522 -33.04 -8.47 -5.71
N ALA A 523 -32.82 -9.78 -5.50
CA ALA A 523 -33.89 -10.78 -5.51
C ALA A 523 -34.90 -10.55 -4.38
N PHE A 524 -34.43 -10.18 -3.18
CA PHE A 524 -35.31 -9.85 -2.06
C PHE A 524 -36.16 -8.61 -2.37
N GLU A 525 -35.57 -7.54 -2.91
CA GLU A 525 -36.29 -6.34 -3.34
C GLU A 525 -37.35 -6.65 -4.40
N THR A 526 -36.98 -7.43 -5.42
CA THR A 526 -37.90 -7.82 -6.49
C THR A 526 -39.11 -8.57 -5.93
N LEU A 527 -38.89 -9.50 -5.00
CA LEU A 527 -39.95 -10.30 -4.37
C LEU A 527 -40.75 -9.53 -3.30
N SER A 528 -40.17 -8.50 -2.68
CA SER A 528 -40.81 -7.67 -1.65
C SER A 528 -41.56 -6.46 -2.24
N SER A 529 -41.22 -6.03 -3.47
CA SER A 529 -41.80 -4.87 -4.13
C SER A 529 -43.31 -5.02 -4.46
N PHE A 530 -44.12 -4.52 -3.55
CA PHE A 530 -45.30 -3.64 -3.66
C PHE A 530 -46.11 -3.41 -4.97
N LEU A 531 -45.78 -3.93 -6.16
CA LEU A 531 -46.62 -3.76 -7.37
C LEU A 531 -47.85 -4.69 -7.43
N VAL A 532 -47.89 -5.77 -6.64
CA VAL A 532 -49.08 -6.65 -6.55
C VAL A 532 -50.12 -6.12 -5.55
N ARG A 533 -49.77 -5.16 -4.68
CA ARG A 533 -50.63 -4.75 -3.55
C ARG A 533 -51.44 -3.46 -3.80
N ALA A 534 -51.28 -2.80 -4.95
CA ALA A 534 -51.85 -1.48 -5.22
C ALA A 534 -52.86 -1.38 -6.38
N VAL A 535 -53.27 -2.50 -7.01
CA VAL A 535 -54.32 -2.49 -8.05
C VAL A 535 -55.34 -3.60 -7.77
N PRO A 536 -56.60 -3.26 -7.41
CA PRO A 536 -57.68 -4.23 -7.42
C PRO A 536 -57.90 -4.73 -8.85
N GLY A 537 -57.55 -5.99 -9.14
CA GLY A 537 -57.87 -6.66 -10.40
C GLY A 537 -56.71 -7.06 -11.33
N ALA A 538 -55.45 -6.94 -10.94
CA ALA A 538 -54.34 -7.48 -11.74
C ALA A 538 -54.23 -9.01 -11.57
N LEU A 539 -54.38 -9.73 -12.69
CA LEU A 539 -54.47 -11.19 -12.81
C LEU A 539 -53.33 -11.93 -12.09
N VAL A 540 -53.73 -12.91 -11.28
CA VAL A 540 -52.86 -13.94 -10.69
C VAL A 540 -52.29 -14.79 -11.81
N GLY A 541 -51.03 -14.55 -12.18
CA GLY A 541 -50.24 -15.49 -12.97
C GLY A 541 -49.99 -16.77 -12.15
N GLN A 542 -50.24 -17.93 -12.76
CA GLN A 542 -50.13 -19.24 -12.12
C GLN A 542 -48.75 -19.47 -11.46
N PRO A 543 -48.71 -20.09 -10.27
CA PRO A 543 -47.46 -20.49 -9.63
C PRO A 543 -46.92 -21.76 -10.31
N SER A 544 -45.68 -21.70 -10.80
CA SER A 544 -44.91 -22.92 -11.03
C SER A 544 -44.54 -23.52 -9.67
N HIS A 545 -44.90 -24.79 -9.49
CA HIS A 545 -44.57 -25.71 -8.40
C HIS A 545 -43.82 -25.17 -7.16
N GLY A 546 -44.54 -25.04 -6.03
CA GLY A 546 -44.08 -25.66 -4.78
C GLY A 546 -43.65 -24.81 -3.58
N MET A 547 -43.52 -23.47 -3.66
CA MET A 547 -43.24 -22.65 -2.47
C MET A 547 -43.92 -21.28 -2.54
N ASN A 548 -44.73 -20.96 -1.53
CA ASN A 548 -45.39 -19.66 -1.37
C ASN A 548 -44.34 -18.56 -1.11
N GLY A 549 -43.90 -17.86 -2.17
CA GLY A 549 -42.90 -16.78 -2.09
C GLY A 549 -43.22 -15.65 -1.10
N LYS A 550 -44.50 -15.47 -0.73
CA LYS A 550 -44.96 -14.53 0.29
C LYS A 550 -44.47 -14.83 1.72
N ASN A 551 -44.23 -16.10 2.05
CA ASN A 551 -43.72 -16.48 3.38
C ASN A 551 -42.21 -16.26 3.51
N LEU A 552 -41.52 -16.09 2.38
CA LEU A 552 -40.07 -16.04 2.29
C LEU A 552 -39.52 -14.59 2.37
N THR A 553 -40.40 -13.59 2.31
CA THR A 553 -40.07 -12.16 2.36
C THR A 553 -40.89 -11.40 3.40
N ALA A 554 -41.54 -12.10 4.33
CA ALA A 554 -42.39 -11.53 5.36
C ALA A 554 -42.04 -12.06 6.76
N GLY A 555 -42.32 -11.26 7.78
CA GLY A 555 -42.02 -11.57 9.17
C GLY A 555 -40.53 -11.77 9.43
N VAL A 556 -40.22 -12.42 10.55
CA VAL A 556 -38.84 -12.67 11.02
C VAL A 556 -38.02 -13.47 9.99
N GLU A 557 -38.66 -14.34 9.19
CA GLU A 557 -38.01 -15.08 8.10
C GLU A 557 -37.45 -14.16 7.00
N GLY A 558 -38.15 -13.06 6.69
CA GLY A 558 -37.66 -12.01 5.78
C GLY A 558 -36.44 -11.30 6.36
N SER A 559 -36.52 -10.87 7.62
CA SER A 559 -35.41 -10.27 8.37
C SER A 559 -34.20 -11.20 8.47
N GLN A 560 -34.43 -12.51 8.59
CA GLN A 560 -33.37 -13.52 8.66
C GLN A 560 -32.57 -13.63 7.36
N ARG A 561 -33.13 -13.28 6.20
CA ARG A 561 -32.38 -13.28 4.94
C ARG A 561 -31.51 -12.05 4.80
N LEU A 562 -32.08 -10.88 5.09
CA LEU A 562 -31.39 -9.60 5.03
C LEU A 562 -30.23 -9.54 6.05
N ILE A 563 -30.43 -10.08 7.25
CA ILE A 563 -29.38 -10.10 8.27
C ILE A 563 -28.19 -10.96 7.85
N LYS A 564 -28.41 -12.06 7.12
CA LYS A 564 -27.33 -12.92 6.61
C LYS A 564 -26.46 -12.17 5.60
N ALA A 565 -27.07 -11.40 4.70
CA ALA A 565 -26.35 -10.53 3.77
C ALA A 565 -25.58 -9.44 4.53
N TYR A 566 -26.24 -8.74 5.47
CA TYR A 566 -25.63 -7.70 6.28
C TYR A 566 -24.39 -8.18 7.06
N VAL A 567 -24.53 -9.28 7.79
CA VAL A 567 -23.47 -9.90 8.59
C VAL A 567 -22.32 -10.40 7.72
N SER A 568 -22.63 -11.07 6.61
CA SER A 568 -21.60 -11.57 5.68
C SER A 568 -20.76 -10.41 5.13
N SER A 569 -21.41 -9.32 4.71
CA SER A 569 -20.73 -8.14 4.18
C SER A 569 -19.86 -7.45 5.23
N ARG A 570 -20.41 -7.21 6.44
CA ARG A 570 -19.67 -6.55 7.54
C ARG A 570 -18.49 -7.37 8.01
N TRP A 571 -18.62 -8.69 8.05
CA TRP A 571 -17.54 -9.56 8.48
C TRP A 571 -16.40 -9.62 7.44
N ILE A 572 -16.72 -9.71 6.14
CA ILE A 572 -15.69 -9.65 5.10
C ILE A 572 -14.98 -8.30 5.07
N VAL A 573 -15.67 -7.18 5.35
CA VAL A 573 -15.01 -5.87 5.55
C VAL A 573 -13.97 -5.96 6.66
N HIS A 574 -14.34 -6.47 7.83
CA HIS A 574 -13.43 -6.59 8.97
C HIS A 574 -12.21 -7.47 8.63
N VAL A 575 -12.44 -8.60 7.95
CA VAL A 575 -11.37 -9.50 7.50
C VAL A 575 -10.45 -8.83 6.49
N MET A 576 -10.98 -8.11 5.49
CA MET A 576 -10.17 -7.39 4.52
C MET A 576 -9.40 -6.24 5.14
N SER A 577 -9.96 -5.54 6.13
CA SER A 577 -9.23 -4.53 6.91
C SER A 577 -8.03 -5.16 7.63
N SER A 578 -8.22 -6.32 8.27
CA SER A 578 -7.12 -7.06 8.91
C SER A 578 -6.06 -7.53 7.89
N TRP A 579 -6.46 -8.04 6.72
CA TRP A 579 -5.52 -8.37 5.66
C TRP A 579 -4.78 -7.14 5.11
N GLY A 580 -5.43 -5.99 5.06
CA GLY A 580 -4.82 -4.72 4.65
C GLY A 580 -3.66 -4.29 5.55
N GLU A 581 -3.64 -4.74 6.81
CA GLU A 581 -2.59 -4.48 7.79
C GLU A 581 -1.48 -5.56 7.79
N ASP A 582 -1.65 -6.68 7.08
CA ASP A 582 -0.60 -7.71 6.95
C ASP A 582 0.59 -7.14 6.16
N ILE A 583 1.79 -7.30 6.72
CA ILE A 583 3.07 -6.84 6.14
C ILE A 583 3.21 -7.24 4.67
N PHE A 584 2.77 -8.45 4.31
CA PHE A 584 2.84 -8.92 2.93
C PHE A 584 2.01 -8.07 1.97
N PHE A 585 0.79 -7.70 2.35
CA PHE A 585 -0.08 -6.87 1.50
C PHE A 585 0.39 -5.42 1.47
N LEU A 586 0.92 -4.90 2.58
CA LEU A 586 1.54 -3.57 2.63
C LEU A 586 2.75 -3.48 1.71
N GLU A 587 3.68 -4.44 1.78
CA GLU A 587 4.85 -4.51 0.91
C GLU A 587 4.47 -4.72 -0.55
N LEU A 588 3.52 -5.61 -0.83
CA LEU A 588 3.02 -5.86 -2.18
C LEU A 588 2.38 -4.60 -2.77
N TRP A 589 1.58 -3.88 -1.97
CA TRP A 589 0.95 -2.64 -2.41
C TRP A 589 1.97 -1.55 -2.68
N GLN A 590 2.95 -1.37 -1.81
CA GLN A 590 4.04 -0.42 -2.01
C GLN A 590 4.81 -0.74 -3.30
N GLN A 591 5.19 -2.00 -3.51
CA GLN A 591 5.92 -2.43 -4.71
C GLN A 591 5.10 -2.22 -5.99
N ILE A 592 3.78 -2.42 -5.96
CA ILE A 592 2.88 -2.14 -7.08
C ILE A 592 2.80 -0.63 -7.37
N ARG A 593 2.77 0.22 -6.34
CA ARG A 593 2.75 1.69 -6.50
C ARG A 593 4.06 2.22 -7.10
N GLU A 594 5.19 1.62 -6.72
CA GLU A 594 6.51 2.00 -7.24
C GLU A 594 6.73 1.57 -8.70
N ASP A 595 6.07 0.49 -9.16
CA ASP A 595 6.16 0.01 -10.53
C ASP A 595 5.03 0.56 -11.43
N ILE A 596 5.34 1.66 -12.13
CA ILE A 596 4.43 2.35 -13.06
C ILE A 596 3.92 1.43 -14.18
N SER A 597 4.72 0.47 -14.64
CA SER A 597 4.32 -0.45 -15.71
C SER A 597 3.24 -1.40 -15.23
N LEU A 598 3.46 -2.02 -14.07
CA LEU A 598 2.48 -2.91 -13.44
C LEU A 598 1.20 -2.18 -13.06
N TRP A 599 1.32 -0.97 -12.49
CA TRP A 599 0.15 -0.16 -12.17
C TRP A 599 -0.72 0.12 -13.41
N ASN A 600 -0.09 0.51 -14.53
CA ASN A 600 -0.81 0.80 -15.77
C ASN A 600 -1.56 -0.42 -16.35
N GLN A 601 -1.11 -1.63 -16.05
CA GLN A 601 -1.78 -2.87 -16.47
C GLN A 601 -3.01 -3.18 -15.61
N ILE A 602 -2.96 -2.86 -14.31
CA ILE A 602 -4.02 -3.25 -13.35
C ILE A 602 -5.01 -2.12 -13.03
N LYS A 603 -4.71 -0.88 -13.38
CA LYS A 603 -5.57 0.29 -13.06
C LYS A 603 -7.00 0.22 -13.61
N SER A 604 -7.26 -0.64 -14.60
CA SER A 604 -8.61 -0.86 -15.14
C SER A 604 -9.50 -1.71 -14.22
N ILE A 605 -8.90 -2.39 -13.24
CA ILE A 605 -9.60 -3.23 -12.27
C ILE A 605 -10.18 -2.30 -11.21
N GLY A 606 -11.48 -2.01 -11.31
CA GLY A 606 -12.15 -1.09 -10.37
C GLY A 606 -12.22 -1.58 -8.91
N ALA A 607 -11.80 -2.81 -8.63
CA ALA A 607 -11.67 -3.35 -7.27
C ALA A 607 -10.35 -2.95 -6.58
N LEU A 608 -9.40 -2.38 -7.31
CA LEU A 608 -8.18 -1.79 -6.76
C LEU A 608 -8.36 -0.28 -6.57
N PRO A 609 -7.78 0.30 -5.51
CA PRO A 609 -7.91 1.73 -5.24
C PRO A 609 -6.98 2.55 -6.14
N ASP A 610 -7.36 3.80 -6.44
CA ASP A 610 -6.56 4.71 -7.27
C ASP A 610 -5.41 5.35 -6.45
N PRO A 611 -4.13 5.11 -6.77
CA PRO A 611 -2.97 5.64 -6.07
C PRO A 611 -2.90 7.17 -6.05
N SER A 612 -3.61 7.85 -6.95
CA SER A 612 -3.68 9.32 -6.99
C SER A 612 -4.68 9.91 -5.99
N VAL A 613 -5.61 9.10 -5.50
CA VAL A 613 -6.69 9.51 -4.59
C VAL A 613 -6.43 9.04 -3.16
N VAL A 614 -5.68 7.95 -3.00
CA VAL A 614 -5.38 7.33 -1.71
C VAL A 614 -4.19 8.03 -1.05
N ASN A 615 -4.39 8.58 0.15
CA ASN A 615 -3.30 9.07 1.00
C ASN A 615 -2.26 7.96 1.24
N ASP A 616 -1.03 8.31 1.62
CA ASP A 616 0.06 7.34 1.83
C ASP A 616 -0.22 6.21 2.85
N GLU A 617 -1.35 6.27 3.57
CA GLU A 617 -1.79 5.29 4.58
C GLU A 617 -2.81 4.24 4.07
N GLY A 618 -3.28 4.30 2.82
CA GLY A 618 -4.33 3.37 2.35
C GLY A 618 -3.85 1.98 1.92
N THR A 619 -4.73 0.97 2.05
CA THR A 619 -4.43 -0.44 1.77
C THR A 619 -4.91 -0.89 0.38
N ILE A 620 -4.40 -2.01 -0.11
CA ILE A 620 -4.77 -2.58 -1.42
C ILE A 620 -6.24 -3.01 -1.53
N PHE A 621 -6.92 -3.23 -0.40
CA PHE A 621 -8.32 -3.68 -0.34
C PHE A 621 -9.32 -2.53 -0.16
N GLU A 622 -8.87 -1.28 -0.08
CA GLU A 622 -9.71 -0.11 0.26
C GLU A 622 -10.95 0.02 -0.63
N ALA A 623 -10.79 -0.17 -1.95
CA ALA A 623 -11.90 -0.08 -2.90
C ALA A 623 -12.93 -1.22 -2.72
N LEU A 624 -12.47 -2.44 -2.40
CA LEU A 624 -13.37 -3.57 -2.07
C LEU A 624 -14.05 -3.36 -0.72
N ILE A 625 -13.33 -2.87 0.29
CA ILE A 625 -13.89 -2.51 1.59
C ILE A 625 -15.02 -1.49 1.42
N PHE A 626 -14.82 -0.46 0.60
CA PHE A 626 -15.86 0.52 0.28
C PHE A 626 -17.09 -0.13 -0.36
N ARG A 627 -16.91 -1.00 -1.38
CA ARG A 627 -18.02 -1.71 -2.05
C ARG A 627 -18.81 -2.58 -1.07
N TYR A 628 -18.14 -3.39 -0.26
CA TYR A 628 -18.80 -4.24 0.74
C TYR A 628 -19.48 -3.43 1.86
N ASN A 629 -18.94 -2.28 2.25
CA ASN A 629 -19.63 -1.37 3.18
C ASN A 629 -20.92 -0.83 2.55
N LYS A 630 -20.92 -0.44 1.27
CA LYS A 630 -22.14 -0.03 0.55
C LYS A 630 -23.16 -1.16 0.49
N LEU A 631 -22.71 -2.39 0.27
CA LEU A 631 -23.57 -3.56 0.27
C LEU A 631 -24.17 -3.86 1.66
N ALA A 632 -23.38 -3.65 2.73
CA ALA A 632 -23.88 -3.74 4.10
C ALA A 632 -24.91 -2.64 4.41
N GLU A 633 -24.65 -1.39 4.02
CA GLU A 633 -25.60 -0.27 4.16
C GLU A 633 -26.92 -0.57 3.43
N HIS A 634 -26.86 -1.14 2.22
CA HIS A 634 -28.04 -1.53 1.44
C HIS A 634 -28.86 -2.63 2.14
N ALA A 635 -28.21 -3.67 2.66
CA ALA A 635 -28.87 -4.71 3.45
C ALA A 635 -29.51 -4.14 4.72
N GLU A 636 -28.83 -3.20 5.39
CA GLU A 636 -29.32 -2.51 6.59
C GLU A 636 -30.57 -1.69 6.27
N ASP A 637 -30.56 -0.92 5.19
CA ASP A 637 -31.69 -0.11 4.74
C ASP A 637 -32.91 -0.96 4.38
N LEU A 638 -32.70 -2.10 3.73
CA LEU A 638 -33.75 -3.05 3.43
C LEU A 638 -34.35 -3.68 4.69
N LEU A 639 -33.51 -4.00 5.66
CA LEU A 639 -33.95 -4.54 6.95
C LEU A 639 -34.84 -3.53 7.67
N VAL A 640 -34.42 -2.26 7.73
CA VAL A 640 -35.21 -1.18 8.33
C VAL A 640 -36.54 -1.03 7.59
N LYS A 641 -36.53 -0.89 6.25
CA LYS A 641 -37.74 -0.72 5.43
C LYS A 641 -38.71 -1.88 5.56
N GLN A 642 -38.21 -3.12 5.62
CA GLN A 642 -39.03 -4.30 5.78
C GLN A 642 -39.76 -4.29 7.13
N ILE A 643 -39.01 -4.08 8.23
CA ILE A 643 -39.56 -4.12 9.58
C ILE A 643 -40.54 -2.96 9.79
N THR A 644 -40.17 -1.74 9.41
CA THR A 644 -41.05 -0.57 9.57
C THR A 644 -42.28 -0.70 8.69
N GLY A 645 -42.14 -1.17 7.44
CA GLY A 645 -43.26 -1.37 6.52
C GLY A 645 -44.27 -2.40 7.00
N GLU A 646 -43.83 -3.48 7.64
CA GLU A 646 -44.73 -4.47 8.26
C GLU A 646 -45.48 -3.92 9.47
N VAL A 647 -44.75 -3.29 10.39
CA VAL A 647 -45.35 -2.71 11.60
C VAL A 647 -46.35 -1.62 11.23
N GLU A 648 -46.01 -0.73 10.29
CA GLU A 648 -46.91 0.29 9.78
C GLU A 648 -48.15 -0.30 9.08
N ALA A 649 -47.99 -1.40 8.32
CA ALA A 649 -49.12 -2.05 7.67
C ALA A 649 -50.12 -2.61 8.69
N ASP A 650 -49.64 -3.19 9.78
CA ASP A 650 -50.48 -3.69 10.87
C ASP A 650 -51.07 -2.56 11.73
N LEU A 651 -50.36 -1.44 11.85
CA LEU A 651 -50.78 -0.25 12.58
C LEU A 651 -51.93 0.51 11.89
N LYS A 652 -52.12 0.36 10.57
CA LYS A 652 -53.19 1.04 9.82
C LYS A 652 -54.58 0.85 10.45
N ALA A 653 -54.92 -0.37 10.85
CA ALA A 653 -56.22 -0.66 11.44
C ALA A 653 -56.47 0.14 12.74
N HIS A 654 -55.41 0.40 13.50
CA HIS A 654 -55.45 1.21 14.70
C HIS A 654 -55.57 2.71 14.37
N LEU A 655 -54.71 3.23 13.48
CA LEU A 655 -54.69 4.66 13.12
C LEU A 655 -55.98 5.16 12.46
N PHE A 656 -56.69 4.28 11.74
CA PHE A 656 -57.96 4.60 11.06
C PHE A 656 -59.22 4.22 11.85
N LYS A 657 -59.11 3.72 13.09
CA LYS A 657 -60.28 3.49 13.96
C LYS A 657 -60.98 4.83 14.22
N GLN A 658 -62.29 4.90 13.92
CA GLN A 658 -63.12 6.04 14.28
C GLN A 658 -63.33 6.08 15.80
N PRO A 659 -63.24 7.24 16.46
CA PRO A 659 -63.48 7.35 17.88
C PRO A 659 -64.96 7.10 18.19
N ASP A 660 -65.25 6.13 19.07
CA ASP A 660 -66.60 5.81 19.50
C ASP A 660 -67.04 6.79 20.61
N PRO A 661 -68.13 7.57 20.43
CA PRO A 661 -68.58 8.54 21.42
C PRO A 661 -69.20 7.91 22.67
N SER A 662 -69.32 6.58 22.76
CA SER A 662 -70.01 5.86 23.86
C SER A 662 -69.08 5.17 24.89
N GLU A 663 -67.76 5.25 24.74
CA GLU A 663 -66.81 4.61 25.67
C GLU A 663 -66.63 5.43 26.97
N GLY A 664 -66.90 4.82 28.14
CA GLY A 664 -66.82 5.42 29.48
C GLY A 664 -65.43 5.95 29.91
N GLU A 665 -65.31 6.47 31.14
CA GLU A 665 -64.12 7.22 31.61
C GLU A 665 -62.83 6.40 31.76
N ASP A 666 -62.88 5.05 31.74
CA ASP A 666 -61.70 4.20 31.89
C ASP A 666 -60.85 4.16 30.60
N THR A 667 -59.55 4.43 30.72
CA THR A 667 -58.56 4.25 29.66
C THR A 667 -58.23 2.78 29.49
N VAL A 668 -58.75 2.15 28.43
CA VAL A 668 -58.44 0.75 28.07
C VAL A 668 -57.55 0.74 26.83
N ILE A 669 -56.39 0.09 26.92
CA ILE A 669 -55.45 -0.05 25.81
C ILE A 669 -56.13 -0.74 24.62
N SER A 670 -55.96 -0.15 23.43
CA SER A 670 -56.59 -0.64 22.21
C SER A 670 -56.07 -2.02 21.80
N GLN A 671 -56.97 -3.01 21.69
CA GLN A 671 -56.63 -4.38 21.25
C GLN A 671 -56.01 -4.41 19.84
N THR A 672 -56.25 -3.37 19.02
CA THR A 672 -55.67 -3.27 17.67
C THR A 672 -54.17 -2.98 17.67
N LEU A 673 -53.57 -2.59 18.80
CA LEU A 673 -52.13 -2.39 18.95
C LEU A 673 -51.34 -3.66 19.27
N LEU A 674 -52.01 -4.72 19.75
CA LEU A 674 -51.32 -5.95 20.16
C LEU A 674 -50.53 -6.58 19.02
N LYS A 675 -51.10 -6.61 17.81
CA LYS A 675 -50.47 -7.18 16.62
C LYS A 675 -49.20 -6.42 16.20
N PRO A 676 -49.24 -5.10 15.91
CA PRO A 676 -48.05 -4.37 15.49
C PRO A 676 -46.96 -4.32 16.57
N ILE A 677 -47.32 -4.28 17.86
CA ILE A 677 -46.36 -4.35 18.98
C ILE A 677 -45.68 -5.72 19.05
N ALA A 678 -46.45 -6.82 18.98
CA ALA A 678 -45.89 -8.17 18.96
C ALA A 678 -44.97 -8.39 17.76
N GLN A 679 -45.33 -7.86 16.58
CA GLN A 679 -44.51 -7.92 15.37
C GLN A 679 -43.17 -7.20 15.56
N LEU A 680 -43.19 -5.96 16.09
CA LEU A 680 -41.95 -5.22 16.38
C LEU A 680 -41.09 -5.95 17.41
N SER A 681 -41.69 -6.43 18.50
CA SER A 681 -40.99 -7.17 19.55
C SER A 681 -40.33 -8.43 19.02
N ALA A 682 -40.99 -9.18 18.13
CA ALA A 682 -40.44 -10.39 17.52
C ALA A 682 -39.21 -10.08 16.64
N HIS A 683 -39.27 -9.02 15.83
CA HIS A 683 -38.15 -8.57 15.02
C HIS A 683 -36.98 -8.09 15.89
N LEU A 684 -37.23 -7.25 16.90
CA LEU A 684 -36.18 -6.75 17.79
C LEU A 684 -35.50 -7.88 18.58
N SER A 685 -36.27 -8.83 19.11
CA SER A 685 -35.72 -10.00 19.82
C SER A 685 -34.88 -10.88 18.90
N PHE A 686 -35.24 -10.97 17.62
CA PHE A 686 -34.44 -11.67 16.62
C PHE A 686 -33.13 -10.93 16.32
N LEU A 687 -33.16 -9.60 16.15
CA LEU A 687 -31.97 -8.80 15.89
C LEU A 687 -30.97 -8.87 17.05
N THR A 688 -31.43 -8.80 18.30
CA THR A 688 -30.56 -8.89 19.50
C THR A 688 -29.96 -10.28 19.67
N LYS A 689 -30.64 -11.33 19.22
CA LYS A 689 -30.09 -12.70 19.21
C LYS A 689 -29.01 -12.90 18.15
N CYS A 690 -29.14 -12.26 16.99
CA CYS A 690 -28.28 -12.51 15.84
C CYS A 690 -27.12 -11.51 15.69
N LEU A 691 -27.21 -10.32 16.29
CA LEU A 691 -26.21 -9.25 16.12
C LEU A 691 -25.54 -8.87 17.46
N PRO A 692 -24.28 -8.40 17.41
CA PRO A 692 -23.66 -7.72 18.53
C PRO A 692 -24.49 -6.51 18.99
N LEU A 693 -24.45 -6.24 20.29
CA LEU A 693 -25.26 -5.20 20.93
C LEU A 693 -25.14 -3.81 20.26
N PRO A 694 -23.94 -3.30 19.87
CA PRO A 694 -23.82 -1.99 19.22
C PRO A 694 -24.57 -1.91 17.88
N MET A 695 -24.55 -2.99 17.09
CA MET A 695 -25.23 -3.05 15.79
C MET A 695 -26.74 -3.16 15.96
N ALA A 696 -27.19 -3.99 16.90
CA ALA A 696 -28.61 -4.10 17.26
C ALA A 696 -29.17 -2.76 17.76
N ILE A 697 -28.41 -2.00 18.57
CA ILE A 697 -28.80 -0.67 19.04
C ILE A 697 -28.95 0.33 17.89
N ASN A 698 -28.04 0.32 16.91
CA ASN A 698 -28.13 1.23 15.77
C ASN A 698 -29.41 0.96 14.95
N LEU A 699 -29.63 -0.31 14.59
CA LEU A 699 -30.85 -0.75 13.90
C LEU A 699 -32.11 -0.42 14.69
N TYR A 700 -32.12 -0.67 16.01
CA TYR A 700 -33.21 -0.32 16.90
C TYR A 700 -33.55 1.17 16.81
N ARG A 701 -32.56 2.07 16.94
CA ARG A 701 -32.78 3.52 16.89
C ARG A 701 -33.43 3.95 15.56
N ARG A 702 -32.97 3.39 14.44
CA ARG A 702 -33.52 3.68 13.11
C ARG A 702 -34.96 3.18 12.96
N ILE A 703 -35.22 1.93 13.35
CA ILE A 703 -36.54 1.28 13.27
C ILE A 703 -37.55 1.98 14.18
N ALA A 704 -37.22 2.10 15.47
CA ALA A 704 -38.08 2.70 16.48
C ALA A 704 -38.34 4.18 16.18
N GLY A 705 -37.32 4.94 15.74
CA GLY A 705 -37.48 6.33 15.37
C GLY A 705 -38.42 6.53 14.17
N HIS A 706 -38.36 5.64 13.17
CA HIS A 706 -39.28 5.68 12.02
C HIS A 706 -40.73 5.41 12.46
N ILE A 707 -40.95 4.37 13.27
CA ILE A 707 -42.28 3.99 13.76
C ILE A 707 -42.85 5.09 14.68
N ALA A 708 -42.05 5.59 15.62
CA ALA A 708 -42.45 6.67 16.53
C ALA A 708 -42.85 7.95 15.76
N ASN A 709 -42.06 8.33 14.74
CA ASN A 709 -42.39 9.47 13.89
C ASN A 709 -43.65 9.21 13.04
N HIS A 710 -43.84 8.00 12.52
CA HIS A 710 -45.07 7.63 11.79
C HIS A 710 -46.31 7.77 12.68
N ILE A 711 -46.25 7.26 13.91
CA ILE A 711 -47.32 7.37 14.90
C ILE A 711 -47.59 8.84 15.23
N LEU A 712 -46.55 9.61 15.59
CA LEU A 712 -46.67 11.03 15.92
C LEU A 712 -47.36 11.81 14.78
N GLN A 713 -46.92 11.60 13.54
CA GLN A 713 -47.52 12.28 12.40
C GLN A 713 -48.98 11.89 12.20
N ARG A 714 -49.30 10.58 12.16
CA ARG A 714 -50.62 10.06 11.78
C ARG A 714 -51.67 10.15 12.89
N GLN A 715 -51.27 9.90 14.15
CA GLN A 715 -52.17 9.88 15.30
C GLN A 715 -52.33 11.26 15.93
N VAL A 716 -51.26 12.06 16.00
CA VAL A 716 -51.28 13.37 16.69
C VAL A 716 -51.40 14.53 15.69
N LEU A 717 -50.42 14.70 14.80
CA LEU A 717 -50.31 15.92 13.98
C LEU A 717 -51.42 16.01 12.91
N TYR A 718 -51.72 14.92 12.21
CA TYR A 718 -52.74 14.91 11.15
C TYR A 718 -54.19 14.97 11.68
N ARG A 719 -54.45 14.58 12.93
CA ARG A 719 -55.79 14.70 13.54
C ARG A 719 -56.11 16.13 14.00
N GLY A 720 -55.10 16.95 14.31
CA GLY A 720 -55.21 18.36 14.68
C GLY A 720 -55.69 18.60 16.13
N ARG A 721 -55.19 19.67 16.78
CA ARG A 721 -55.46 20.00 18.20
C ARG A 721 -56.95 20.15 18.54
N SER A 722 -57.79 20.60 17.61
CA SER A 722 -59.22 20.85 17.82
C SER A 722 -60.10 19.59 17.74
N ARG A 723 -59.52 18.40 17.58
CA ARG A 723 -60.25 17.13 17.44
C ARG A 723 -59.88 16.04 18.47
N MET A 724 -58.92 16.30 19.35
CA MET A 724 -58.51 15.35 20.39
C MET A 724 -59.02 15.77 21.75
N SER A 725 -59.72 14.86 22.43
CA SER A 725 -60.14 15.01 23.82
C SER A 725 -59.00 14.71 24.80
N LEU A 726 -59.13 15.17 26.05
CA LEU A 726 -58.19 14.87 27.14
C LEU A 726 -57.99 13.35 27.33
N LYS A 727 -59.09 12.58 27.24
CA LYS A 727 -59.06 11.10 27.28
C LYS A 727 -58.18 10.53 26.16
N GLN A 728 -58.37 10.99 24.92
CA GLN A 728 -57.55 10.57 23.78
C GLN A 728 -56.09 11.00 23.90
N GLY A 729 -55.81 12.13 24.57
CA GLY A 729 -54.45 12.54 24.93
C GLY A 729 -53.78 11.59 25.91
N ARG A 730 -54.50 11.17 26.97
CA ARG A 730 -54.04 10.13 27.91
C ARG A 730 -53.84 8.78 27.23
N GLU A 731 -54.75 8.37 26.35
CA GLU A 731 -54.60 7.14 25.54
C GLU A 731 -53.33 7.17 24.69
N VAL A 732 -53.03 8.27 23.99
CA VAL A 732 -51.79 8.39 23.21
C VAL A 732 -50.54 8.24 24.08
N LEU A 733 -50.56 8.79 25.30
CA LEU A 733 -49.44 8.65 26.23
C LEU A 733 -49.25 7.20 26.69
N GLU A 734 -50.32 6.54 27.14
CA GLU A 734 -50.29 5.14 27.58
C GLU A 734 -49.85 4.19 26.44
N GLU A 735 -50.35 4.43 25.23
CA GLU A 735 -49.93 3.66 24.04
C GLU A 735 -48.45 3.88 23.71
N ALA A 736 -47.95 5.12 23.81
CA ALA A 736 -46.53 5.42 23.61
C ALA A 736 -45.64 4.75 24.66
N ILE A 737 -46.07 4.70 25.92
CA ILE A 737 -45.38 3.98 27.00
C ILE A 737 -45.33 2.48 26.68
N LEU A 738 -46.45 1.90 26.24
CA LEU A 738 -46.54 0.49 25.87
C LEU A 738 -45.55 0.12 24.74
N TRP A 739 -45.40 0.98 23.73
CA TRP A 739 -44.39 0.80 22.68
C TRP A 739 -42.97 0.76 23.25
N VAL A 740 -42.64 1.65 24.18
CA VAL A 740 -41.33 1.70 24.84
C VAL A 740 -41.09 0.47 25.70
N GLU A 741 -42.09 0.02 26.46
CA GLU A 741 -42.00 -1.17 27.30
C GLU A 741 -41.78 -2.44 26.47
N ALA A 742 -42.53 -2.59 25.37
CA ALA A 742 -42.35 -3.71 24.45
C ALA A 742 -40.94 -3.73 23.83
N CYS A 743 -40.43 -2.55 23.41
CA CYS A 743 -39.06 -2.43 22.93
C CYS A 743 -38.03 -2.76 24.01
N ARG A 744 -38.26 -2.32 25.26
CA ARG A 744 -37.38 -2.59 26.41
C ARG A 744 -37.30 -4.08 26.72
N MET A 745 -38.43 -4.78 26.68
CA MET A 745 -38.47 -6.24 26.87
C MET A 745 -37.74 -6.96 25.73
N ALA A 746 -37.96 -6.57 24.48
CA ALA A 746 -37.34 -7.21 23.32
C ALA A 746 -35.81 -7.00 23.22
N MET A 747 -35.33 -5.82 23.64
CA MET A 747 -33.90 -5.50 23.62
C MET A 747 -33.12 -6.07 24.82
N GLY A 748 -33.80 -6.57 25.85
CA GLY A 748 -33.20 -7.12 27.07
C GLY A 748 -32.70 -6.07 28.07
N SER A 749 -32.43 -6.49 29.31
CA SER A 749 -31.97 -5.63 30.42
C SER A 749 -30.50 -5.18 30.31
N SER A 750 -29.77 -5.69 29.32
CA SER A 750 -28.34 -5.49 29.11
C SER A 750 -28.06 -4.24 28.25
N GLY A 751 -27.96 -3.08 28.90
CA GLY A 751 -27.06 -2.00 28.45
C GLY A 751 -27.66 -0.77 27.75
N LEU A 752 -28.93 -0.78 27.31
CA LEU A 752 -29.58 0.45 26.82
C LEU A 752 -29.94 1.37 27.99
N ARG A 753 -29.06 2.34 28.29
CA ARG A 753 -29.34 3.38 29.31
C ARG A 753 -30.60 4.21 29.02
N ARG A 754 -31.08 4.23 27.77
CA ARG A 754 -32.21 5.05 27.31
C ARG A 754 -32.94 4.39 26.12
N VAL A 755 -33.77 3.37 26.38
CA VAL A 755 -34.58 2.71 25.33
C VAL A 755 -35.59 3.69 24.74
N GLU A 756 -36.09 4.60 25.55
CA GLU A 756 -37.07 5.63 25.21
C GLU A 756 -36.57 6.72 24.24
N GLY A 757 -35.26 6.81 23.96
CA GLY A 757 -34.67 7.88 23.13
C GLY A 757 -35.38 8.09 21.78
N PRO A 758 -35.57 7.07 20.93
CA PRO A 758 -36.29 7.21 19.66
C PRO A 758 -37.77 7.59 19.80
N TRP A 759 -38.36 7.39 20.98
CA TRP A 759 -39.78 7.62 21.29
C TRP A 759 -40.03 8.95 22.00
N GLU A 760 -38.99 9.69 22.37
CA GLU A 760 -39.04 10.89 23.23
C GLU A 760 -40.05 11.92 22.73
N ARG A 761 -40.04 12.25 21.43
CA ARG A 761 -41.01 13.20 20.83
C ARG A 761 -42.46 12.71 20.91
N LEU A 762 -42.70 11.41 20.78
CA LEU A 762 -44.05 10.85 20.89
C LEU A 762 -44.53 10.87 22.35
N LEU A 763 -43.64 10.54 23.29
CA LEU A 763 -43.91 10.61 24.73
C LEU A 763 -44.21 12.04 25.17
N GLU A 764 -43.40 13.01 24.75
CA GLU A 764 -43.62 14.44 25.01
C GLU A 764 -44.95 14.92 24.44
N ALA A 765 -45.26 14.55 23.19
CA ALA A 765 -46.55 14.88 22.59
C ALA A 765 -47.71 14.27 23.39
N GLY A 766 -47.62 13.00 23.80
CA GLY A 766 -48.61 12.35 24.66
C GLY A 766 -48.77 13.06 26.01
N ARG A 767 -47.67 13.41 26.68
CA ARG A 767 -47.67 14.17 27.95
C ARG A 767 -48.40 15.50 27.78
N LEU A 768 -48.05 16.27 26.76
CA LEU A 768 -48.68 17.57 26.49
C LEU A 768 -50.18 17.45 26.19
N LEU A 769 -50.58 16.43 25.43
CA LEU A 769 -51.99 16.18 25.11
C LEU A 769 -52.80 15.68 26.33
N SER A 770 -52.14 15.10 27.32
CA SER A 770 -52.76 14.57 28.54
C SER A 770 -52.97 15.61 29.65
N LEU A 771 -52.47 16.84 29.47
CA LEU A 771 -52.59 17.93 30.44
C LEU A 771 -53.93 18.67 30.33
N GLU A 772 -54.50 19.02 31.48
CA GLU A 772 -55.65 19.93 31.58
C GLU A 772 -55.23 21.38 31.30
N GLU A 773 -56.15 22.21 30.79
CA GLU A 773 -55.86 23.59 30.33
C GLU A 773 -55.28 24.48 31.45
N GLU A 774 -55.76 24.31 32.69
CA GLU A 774 -55.26 25.01 33.87
C GLU A 774 -53.87 24.51 34.31
N ALA A 775 -53.61 23.19 34.22
CA ALA A 775 -52.31 22.60 34.52
C ALA A 775 -51.24 23.00 33.48
N PHE A 776 -51.64 23.14 32.21
CA PHE A 776 -50.77 23.61 31.12
C PHE A 776 -50.29 25.06 31.34
N GLN A 777 -51.12 25.92 31.95
CA GLN A 777 -50.75 27.31 32.25
C GLN A 777 -50.03 27.51 33.61
N GLN A 778 -50.03 26.52 34.50
CA GLN A 778 -49.44 26.61 35.85
C GLN A 778 -48.01 26.04 35.98
N MET A 779 -47.37 25.57 34.90
CA MET A 779 -46.04 24.95 35.00
C MET A 779 -44.89 25.97 34.94
N GLY A 780 -44.34 26.29 36.12
CA GLY A 780 -43.01 26.90 36.26
C GLY A 780 -42.91 28.38 35.89
N ALA A 781 -41.71 28.95 36.00
CA ALA A 781 -41.46 30.32 35.55
C ALA A 781 -41.74 30.44 34.04
N THR A 782 -42.34 31.55 33.61
CA THR A 782 -42.68 31.79 32.20
C THR A 782 -41.94 33.01 31.68
N LEU A 783 -41.59 33.00 30.39
CA LEU A 783 -40.88 34.07 29.72
C LEU A 783 -41.48 34.33 28.33
N GLU A 784 -41.67 35.60 27.97
CA GLU A 784 -42.04 36.01 26.61
C GLU A 784 -40.95 36.89 26.00
N VAL A 785 -40.52 36.55 24.78
CA VAL A 785 -39.44 37.23 24.05
C VAL A 785 -39.91 37.59 22.66
N LEU A 786 -39.76 38.85 22.28
CA LEU A 786 -39.99 39.30 20.91
C LEU A 786 -38.73 39.06 20.07
N LYS A 787 -38.91 38.53 18.85
CA LYS A 787 -37.82 38.50 17.86
C LYS A 787 -37.33 39.91 17.53
N TYR A 788 -38.26 40.88 17.49
CA TYR A 788 -37.90 42.29 17.35
C TYR A 788 -37.16 42.77 18.61
N GLY A 789 -35.94 43.25 18.40
CA GLY A 789 -35.02 43.71 19.43
C GLY A 789 -34.46 42.62 20.36
N ALA A 790 -34.80 41.34 20.15
CA ALA A 790 -34.60 40.26 21.11
C ALA A 790 -35.07 40.65 22.54
N THR A 791 -36.11 41.47 22.62
CA THR A 791 -36.53 42.07 23.89
C THR A 791 -37.38 41.07 24.67
N ILE A 792 -36.95 40.77 25.90
CA ILE A 792 -37.75 40.04 26.87
C ILE A 792 -38.83 41.00 27.38
N ILE A 793 -40.11 40.65 27.18
CA ILE A 793 -41.25 41.53 27.48
C ILE A 793 -42.06 41.10 28.71
N SER A 794 -41.94 39.83 29.12
CA SER A 794 -42.55 39.30 30.33
C SER A 794 -41.64 38.24 30.93
N TRP A 795 -41.47 38.28 32.25
CA TRP A 795 -40.88 37.21 33.03
C TRP A 795 -41.68 37.04 34.33
N LYS A 796 -42.42 35.95 34.42
CA LYS A 796 -43.19 35.62 35.61
C LYS A 796 -42.49 34.51 36.35
N ALA A 797 -42.19 34.75 37.62
CA ALA A 797 -41.52 33.81 38.51
C ALA A 797 -42.39 33.57 39.76
N PRO A 798 -42.27 32.40 40.42
CA PRO A 798 -43.02 32.11 41.63
C PRO A 798 -42.79 33.15 42.72
N LYS A 799 -43.87 33.63 43.34
CA LYS A 799 -43.79 34.46 44.54
C LYS A 799 -43.26 33.63 45.70
N SER A 800 -42.43 34.22 46.56
CA SER A 800 -41.92 33.52 47.75
C SER A 800 -43.07 32.91 48.60
N GLY A 801 -43.06 31.59 48.77
CA GLY A 801 -44.05 30.86 49.57
C GLY A 801 -45.39 30.60 48.86
N SER A 802 -45.51 30.89 47.56
CA SER A 802 -46.69 30.58 46.73
C SER A 802 -46.26 30.05 45.36
N ASN A 803 -47.13 29.25 44.73
CA ASN A 803 -46.99 28.88 43.32
C ASN A 803 -47.54 29.96 42.37
N ASP A 804 -48.05 31.07 42.89
CA ASP A 804 -48.51 32.20 42.08
C ASP A 804 -47.33 32.84 41.34
N LEU A 805 -47.41 32.86 40.01
CA LEU A 805 -46.43 33.52 39.18
C LEU A 805 -46.66 35.04 39.18
N VAL A 806 -45.63 35.79 39.55
CA VAL A 806 -45.66 37.25 39.59
C VAL A 806 -44.73 37.81 38.53
N GLU A 807 -45.25 38.77 37.75
CA GLU A 807 -44.48 39.53 36.78
C GLU A 807 -43.36 40.33 37.46
N GLN A 808 -42.12 40.09 37.01
CA GLN A 808 -40.90 40.71 37.54
C GLN A 808 -40.46 41.92 36.70
N LEU A 809 -40.88 42.00 35.44
CA LEU A 809 -40.49 43.07 34.52
C LEU A 809 -41.62 44.06 34.31
N PHE A 810 -41.27 45.33 34.15
CA PHE A 810 -42.24 46.35 33.79
C PHE A 810 -42.25 46.54 32.28
N ILE A 811 -43.45 46.56 31.71
CA ILE A 811 -43.69 46.99 30.34
C ILE A 811 -44.78 48.04 30.32
N SER A 812 -44.58 49.09 29.52
CA SER A 812 -45.61 50.10 29.34
C SER A 812 -46.80 49.51 28.60
N SER A 813 -48.01 49.83 29.03
CA SER A 813 -49.23 49.41 28.33
C SER A 813 -49.43 50.14 26.99
N LYS A 814 -48.63 51.19 26.72
CA LYS A 814 -48.55 51.89 25.43
C LYS A 814 -47.35 51.45 24.58
N ALA A 815 -46.56 50.47 25.04
CA ALA A 815 -45.40 49.98 24.29
C ALA A 815 -45.85 49.36 22.95
N ALA A 816 -45.14 49.67 21.87
CA ALA A 816 -45.34 49.03 20.59
C ALA A 816 -44.70 47.64 20.59
N LEU A 817 -45.51 46.58 20.49
CA LEU A 817 -45.06 45.18 20.45
C LEU A 817 -45.08 44.59 19.02
N ASP A 818 -45.52 45.38 18.04
CA ASP A 818 -45.66 45.00 16.63
C ASP A 818 -44.36 45.12 15.83
N GLY A 819 -43.27 45.55 16.47
CA GLY A 819 -41.98 45.78 15.84
C GLY A 819 -41.86 47.10 15.09
N SER A 820 -42.81 48.03 15.23
CA SER A 820 -42.74 49.36 14.61
C SER A 820 -41.72 50.29 15.28
N LYS A 821 -41.44 50.10 16.56
CA LYS A 821 -40.49 50.88 17.38
C LYS A 821 -39.91 50.02 18.52
N PRO A 822 -38.77 50.39 19.13
CA PRO A 822 -38.26 49.72 20.32
C PRO A 822 -39.29 49.64 21.44
N VAL A 823 -39.31 48.51 22.16
CA VAL A 823 -40.24 48.28 23.25
C VAL A 823 -39.92 49.19 24.44
N ARG A 824 -40.94 49.87 24.96
CA ARG A 824 -40.87 50.62 26.22
C ARG A 824 -41.08 49.68 27.40
N GLY A 825 -40.01 49.06 27.87
CA GLY A 825 -40.02 48.14 29.00
C GLY A 825 -39.34 46.81 28.72
N GLY A 826 -39.38 45.90 29.68
CA GLY A 826 -38.72 44.59 29.57
C GLY A 826 -37.20 44.70 29.71
N ILE A 827 -36.45 43.99 28.85
CA ILE A 827 -34.98 44.04 28.79
C ILE A 827 -34.53 44.38 27.35
N PRO A 828 -34.60 45.66 26.92
CA PRO A 828 -34.04 46.08 25.63
C PRO A 828 -32.50 45.99 25.62
N ILE A 829 -31.95 45.53 24.50
CA ILE A 829 -30.49 45.43 24.29
C ILE A 829 -29.96 46.72 23.67
N VAL A 830 -29.01 47.35 24.35
CA VAL A 830 -28.31 48.56 23.87
C VAL A 830 -26.96 48.16 23.29
N PHE A 831 -26.76 48.39 21.99
CA PHE A 831 -25.51 48.12 21.27
C PHE A 831 -25.53 48.82 19.90
N PRO A 832 -24.42 49.39 19.39
CA PRO A 832 -23.06 49.49 19.98
C PRO A 832 -22.80 50.82 20.71
N CYS A 833 -23.82 51.64 20.97
CA CYS A 833 -23.68 52.93 21.66
C CYS A 833 -24.78 53.11 22.71
N PHE A 834 -24.44 53.74 23.85
CA PHE A 834 -25.39 54.06 24.91
C PHE A 834 -25.79 55.54 24.85
N GLY A 835 -27.09 55.81 24.83
CA GLY A 835 -27.61 57.17 24.64
C GLY A 835 -27.43 57.65 23.20
N ALA A 836 -27.31 58.97 23.01
CA ALA A 836 -27.05 59.55 21.70
C ALA A 836 -25.62 59.18 21.23
N PRO A 837 -25.40 58.86 19.94
CA PRO A 837 -24.06 58.50 19.46
C PRO A 837 -23.05 59.62 19.68
N THR A 838 -21.93 59.30 20.32
CA THR A 838 -20.82 60.23 20.59
C THR A 838 -19.60 60.00 19.69
N ARG A 839 -19.55 58.87 18.97
CA ARG A 839 -18.45 58.49 18.07
C ARG A 839 -18.82 58.68 16.59
N PRO A 840 -17.89 59.16 15.73
CA PRO A 840 -18.14 59.36 14.30
C PRO A 840 -18.71 58.13 13.58
N GLU A 841 -18.18 56.94 13.86
CA GLU A 841 -18.60 55.67 13.28
C GLU A 841 -20.04 55.29 13.62
N HIS A 842 -20.55 55.73 14.77
CA HIS A 842 -21.92 55.48 15.22
C HIS A 842 -22.88 56.65 14.95
N SER A 843 -22.40 57.74 14.34
CA SER A 843 -23.16 59.00 14.19
C SER A 843 -24.49 58.87 13.43
N LYS A 844 -24.62 57.84 12.58
CA LYS A 844 -25.85 57.54 11.84
C LYS A 844 -26.82 56.64 12.58
N LEU A 845 -26.42 56.09 13.73
CA LEU A 845 -27.25 55.18 14.52
C LEU A 845 -28.26 55.96 15.37
N PRO A 846 -29.45 55.40 15.65
CA PRO A 846 -30.38 56.01 16.59
C PRO A 846 -29.83 55.94 18.01
N GLN A 847 -30.51 56.65 18.92
CA GLN A 847 -30.22 56.57 20.35
C GLN A 847 -30.28 55.11 20.82
N HIS A 848 -29.25 54.68 21.57
CA HIS A 848 -29.02 53.31 22.05
C HIS A 848 -28.71 52.26 20.96
N GLY A 849 -28.29 52.71 19.78
CA GLY A 849 -27.84 51.85 18.71
C GLY A 849 -28.96 51.03 18.07
N TYR A 850 -28.58 50.00 17.33
CA TYR A 850 -29.49 49.29 16.43
C TYR A 850 -30.03 47.97 16.99
N ALA A 851 -29.39 47.35 17.98
CA ALA A 851 -29.75 46.00 18.44
C ALA A 851 -31.24 45.84 18.82
N ARG A 852 -31.80 46.79 19.58
CA ARG A 852 -33.22 46.83 19.96
C ARG A 852 -34.19 47.23 18.83
N ASN A 853 -33.67 47.67 17.69
CA ASN A 853 -34.45 48.09 16.51
C ASN A 853 -34.44 47.04 15.39
N SER A 854 -33.72 45.93 15.57
CA SER A 854 -33.53 44.88 14.57
C SER A 854 -34.35 43.64 14.89
N THR A 855 -34.74 42.86 13.88
CA THR A 855 -35.33 41.53 14.08
C THR A 855 -34.24 40.48 14.19
N TRP A 856 -34.16 39.81 15.33
CA TRP A 856 -33.21 38.74 15.60
C TRP A 856 -33.75 37.40 15.09
N GLN A 857 -32.85 36.51 14.70
CA GLN A 857 -33.18 35.18 14.22
C GLN A 857 -33.06 34.16 15.35
N TRP A 858 -34.05 33.27 15.45
CA TRP A 858 -33.97 32.05 16.24
C TRP A 858 -33.73 30.89 15.27
N ASP A 859 -32.68 30.10 15.51
CA ASP A 859 -32.29 28.96 14.68
C ASP A 859 -33.19 27.71 14.90
N GLY A 860 -34.21 27.83 15.77
CA GLY A 860 -35.13 26.75 16.10
C GLY A 860 -34.52 25.70 17.04
N GLN A 861 -33.32 25.96 17.57
CA GLN A 861 -32.62 25.06 18.48
C GLN A 861 -32.70 25.60 19.92
N THR A 862 -32.95 24.67 20.84
CA THR A 862 -32.79 24.90 22.28
C THR A 862 -31.36 24.47 22.64
N LEU A 863 -30.59 25.36 23.29
CA LEU A 863 -29.21 25.06 23.70
C LEU A 863 -29.14 24.11 24.89
N MET A 864 -30.16 24.16 25.76
CA MET A 864 -30.31 23.29 26.93
C MET A 864 -31.80 23.12 27.20
N ASP A 865 -32.24 21.88 27.33
CA ASP A 865 -33.62 21.51 27.69
C ASP A 865 -33.54 20.32 28.65
N ASN A 866 -33.62 20.60 29.95
CA ASN A 866 -33.57 19.59 31.00
C ASN A 866 -34.40 20.03 32.21
N ASP A 867 -34.47 19.15 33.21
CA ASP A 867 -35.28 19.35 34.43
C ASP A 867 -34.89 20.58 35.27
N VAL A 868 -33.77 21.27 34.95
CA VAL A 868 -33.24 22.41 35.71
C VAL A 868 -33.50 23.75 35.01
N ALA A 869 -33.35 23.81 33.69
CA ALA A 869 -33.49 25.06 32.94
C ALA A 869 -33.64 24.84 31.42
N VAL A 870 -34.20 25.86 30.76
CA VAL A 870 -34.34 25.95 29.30
C VAL A 870 -33.52 27.12 28.78
N SER A 871 -32.68 26.89 27.77
CA SER A 871 -31.85 27.93 27.14
C SER A 871 -32.12 28.06 25.64
N ILE A 872 -32.36 29.27 25.16
CA ILE A 872 -32.49 29.59 23.73
C ILE A 872 -31.42 30.59 23.30
N ARG A 873 -31.15 30.64 21.99
CA ARG A 873 -30.21 31.60 21.38
C ARG A 873 -30.88 32.36 20.24
N LEU A 874 -30.80 33.68 20.32
CA LEU A 874 -31.18 34.60 19.25
C LEU A 874 -29.92 35.21 18.65
N THR A 875 -29.82 35.29 17.32
CA THR A 875 -28.65 35.87 16.64
C THR A 875 -29.04 37.06 15.78
N LEU A 876 -28.17 38.07 15.73
CA LEU A 876 -28.30 39.23 14.85
C LEU A 876 -26.98 39.46 14.12
N THR A 877 -27.04 39.41 12.79
CA THR A 877 -26.00 39.93 11.91
C THR A 877 -26.53 41.24 11.34
N PRO A 878 -25.95 42.41 11.67
CA PRO A 878 -26.44 43.68 11.16
C PRO A 878 -26.19 43.78 9.66
N GLU A 879 -27.17 44.33 8.95
CA GLU A 879 -27.04 44.60 7.52
C GLU A 879 -25.99 45.70 7.27
N PRO A 880 -25.21 45.65 6.17
CA PRO A 880 -24.23 46.68 5.84
C PRO A 880 -24.82 48.09 5.69
N SER A 881 -26.13 48.20 5.44
CA SER A 881 -26.86 49.47 5.39
C SER A 881 -27.08 50.10 6.77
N MET A 882 -27.01 49.32 7.85
CA MET A 882 -27.24 49.75 9.23
C MET A 882 -25.95 50.19 9.93
N THR A 883 -24.88 49.41 9.77
CA THR A 883 -23.54 49.73 10.28
C THR A 883 -22.48 49.12 9.37
N SER A 884 -21.27 49.70 9.37
CA SER A 884 -20.08 49.11 8.75
C SER A 884 -19.40 48.05 9.62
N ASP A 885 -19.86 47.85 10.85
CA ASP A 885 -19.27 46.89 11.78
C ASP A 885 -19.44 45.45 11.28
N ARG A 886 -18.32 44.72 11.21
CA ARG A 886 -18.33 43.27 10.96
C ARG A 886 -18.48 42.53 12.29
N VAL A 887 -19.72 42.35 12.72
CA VAL A 887 -20.05 41.76 14.01
C VAL A 887 -21.20 40.78 13.87
N VAL A 888 -21.20 39.72 14.69
CA VAL A 888 -22.39 38.90 14.95
C VAL A 888 -22.71 39.01 16.44
N LEU A 889 -23.97 39.31 16.74
CA LEU A 889 -24.48 39.27 18.11
C LEU A 889 -25.20 37.95 18.34
N ALA A 890 -24.99 37.35 19.50
CA ALA A 890 -25.82 36.25 19.98
C ALA A 890 -26.33 36.57 21.39
N TYR A 891 -27.63 36.46 21.60
CA TYR A 891 -28.27 36.66 22.89
C TYR A 891 -28.80 35.33 23.40
N VAL A 892 -28.16 34.82 24.45
CA VAL A 892 -28.49 33.56 25.09
C VAL A 892 -29.36 33.84 26.28
N ILE A 893 -30.56 33.26 26.29
CA ILE A 893 -31.55 33.44 27.35
C ILE A 893 -31.78 32.09 28.01
N THR A 894 -31.54 32.02 29.31
CA THR A 894 -31.71 30.80 30.12
C THR A 894 -32.73 31.05 31.22
N LEU A 895 -33.83 30.30 31.19
CA LEU A 895 -34.89 30.34 32.18
C LEU A 895 -34.79 29.10 33.08
N SER A 896 -34.76 29.34 34.39
CA SER A 896 -34.89 28.30 35.42
C SER A 896 -36.08 28.62 36.32
N GLU A 897 -36.41 27.72 37.24
CA GLU A 897 -37.53 27.89 38.18
C GLU A 897 -37.48 29.23 38.96
N HIS A 898 -36.29 29.71 39.30
CA HIS A 898 -36.11 30.89 40.16
C HIS A 898 -35.12 31.92 39.63
N GLN A 899 -34.59 31.76 38.42
CA GLN A 899 -33.62 32.69 37.86
C GLN A 899 -33.83 32.88 36.35
N LEU A 900 -33.59 34.10 35.89
CA LEU A 900 -33.45 34.44 34.48
C LEU A 900 -32.01 34.89 34.24
N ASN A 901 -31.28 34.13 33.41
CA ASN A 901 -29.93 34.50 32.97
C ASN A 901 -29.97 34.94 31.50
N THR A 902 -29.30 36.04 31.19
CA THR A 902 -29.26 36.61 29.84
C THR A 902 -27.85 37.07 29.51
N ASP A 903 -27.26 36.48 28.47
CA ASP A 903 -25.88 36.72 28.03
C ASP A 903 -25.85 37.27 26.60
N LEU A 904 -25.27 38.46 26.43
CA LEU A 904 -24.98 39.07 25.13
C LEU A 904 -23.55 38.75 24.72
N HIS A 905 -23.41 37.96 23.67
CA HIS A 905 -22.16 37.64 23.00
C HIS A 905 -21.97 38.60 21.82
N VAL A 906 -20.83 39.27 21.80
CA VAL A 906 -20.41 40.18 20.73
C VAL A 906 -19.21 39.54 20.04
N ILE A 907 -19.40 39.06 18.81
CA ILE A 907 -18.39 38.33 18.03
C ILE A 907 -17.88 39.24 16.93
N ASN A 908 -16.61 39.65 16.99
CA ASN A 908 -15.99 40.44 15.92
C ASN A 908 -15.60 39.53 14.75
N THR A 909 -16.35 39.60 13.65
CA THR A 909 -16.13 38.77 12.44
C THR A 909 -15.20 39.43 11.42
N SER A 910 -14.62 40.59 11.77
CA SER A 910 -13.57 41.20 10.96
C SER A 910 -12.30 40.34 10.94
N SER A 911 -11.56 40.42 9.84
CA SER A 911 -10.23 39.80 9.67
C SER A 911 -9.10 40.67 10.20
N ASP A 912 -9.31 41.99 10.28
CA ASP A 912 -8.22 42.97 10.42
C ASP A 912 -8.60 44.23 11.22
N GLN A 913 -9.88 44.49 11.46
CA GLN A 913 -10.34 45.69 12.19
C GLN A 913 -10.85 45.36 13.60
N PRO A 914 -10.38 46.07 14.65
CA PRO A 914 -10.95 45.93 15.99
C PRO A 914 -12.36 46.52 16.03
N LEU A 915 -13.23 45.94 16.87
CA LEU A 915 -14.59 46.42 17.09
C LEU A 915 -14.64 47.17 18.41
N THR A 916 -15.12 48.41 18.40
CA THR A 916 -15.25 49.24 19.61
C THR A 916 -16.70 49.63 19.86
N PHE A 917 -17.22 49.34 21.04
CA PHE A 917 -18.65 49.43 21.33
C PHE A 917 -18.94 49.74 22.80
N GLN A 918 -20.18 50.12 23.05
CA GLN A 918 -20.85 50.08 24.36
C GLN A 918 -21.97 49.06 24.30
N ALA A 919 -22.19 48.39 25.41
CA ALA A 919 -23.25 47.39 25.55
C ALA A 919 -23.95 47.57 26.89
N LEU A 920 -25.27 47.42 26.93
CA LEU A 920 -26.04 47.49 28.17
C LEU A 920 -27.38 46.73 28.03
N LEU A 921 -27.78 46.06 29.11
CA LEU A 921 -29.11 45.46 29.26
C LEU A 921 -30.01 46.42 30.02
N HIS A 922 -30.96 47.04 29.31
CA HIS A 922 -31.79 48.12 29.84
C HIS A 922 -32.97 47.58 30.66
N THR A 923 -32.70 46.89 31.76
CA THR A 923 -33.69 46.10 32.52
C THR A 923 -34.67 46.98 33.30
N TYR A 924 -35.96 46.96 32.92
CA TYR A 924 -37.06 47.60 33.63
C TYR A 924 -37.60 46.66 34.72
N ILE A 925 -37.19 46.88 35.97
CA ILE A 925 -37.64 46.09 37.12
C ILE A 925 -39.01 46.60 37.56
N ARG A 926 -40.00 45.71 37.65
CA ARG A 926 -41.32 46.04 38.19
C ARG A 926 -41.24 46.22 39.70
N ALA A 927 -41.27 47.46 40.15
CA ALA A 927 -41.13 47.80 41.56
C ALA A 927 -41.87 49.12 41.87
N PRO A 928 -42.47 49.27 43.07
CA PRO A 928 -43.02 50.54 43.50
C PRO A 928 -41.88 51.55 43.76
N LYS A 929 -41.69 52.52 42.85
CA LYS A 929 -40.62 53.53 42.90
C LYS A 929 -40.44 54.15 44.30
N ALA A 930 -41.54 54.49 44.96
CA ALA A 930 -41.55 55.19 46.25
C ALA A 930 -41.08 54.33 47.44
N ALA A 931 -41.00 53.01 47.29
CA ALA A 931 -40.61 52.07 48.34
C ALA A 931 -39.43 51.18 47.93
N ALA A 932 -38.81 51.46 46.79
CA ALA A 932 -37.72 50.67 46.25
C ALA A 932 -36.36 51.19 46.75
N HIS A 933 -35.56 50.29 47.32
CA HIS A 933 -34.20 50.56 47.78
C HIS A 933 -33.20 49.71 47.00
N ILE A 934 -32.08 50.32 46.60
CA ILE A 934 -31.02 49.68 45.81
C ILE A 934 -29.75 49.61 46.66
N ASP A 935 -29.32 48.40 46.98
CA ASP A 935 -28.06 48.10 47.67
C ASP A 935 -26.97 47.69 46.66
N GLY A 936 -25.70 47.89 47.05
CA GLY A 936 -24.51 47.65 46.22
C GLY A 936 -23.98 48.89 45.49
N LEU A 937 -24.54 50.08 45.75
CA LEU A 937 -24.13 51.34 45.11
C LEU A 937 -23.34 52.28 46.03
N GLN A 938 -23.29 52.01 47.33
CA GLN A 938 -22.59 52.87 48.30
C GLN A 938 -21.11 53.02 47.95
N ASN A 939 -20.59 54.24 48.11
CA ASN A 939 -19.19 54.64 47.87
C ASN A 939 -18.75 54.61 46.41
N LEU A 940 -19.60 54.20 45.47
CA LEU A 940 -19.30 54.26 44.04
C LEU A 940 -19.36 55.69 43.51
N THR A 941 -18.56 55.96 42.49
CA THR A 941 -18.63 57.18 41.71
C THR A 941 -19.72 57.04 40.66
N PHE A 942 -20.61 58.02 40.55
CA PHE A 942 -21.61 58.05 39.49
C PHE A 942 -21.65 59.38 38.76
N LEU A 943 -21.94 59.30 37.47
CA LEU A 943 -22.22 60.44 36.60
C LEU A 943 -23.72 60.75 36.67
N ASP A 944 -24.09 61.94 37.13
CA ASP A 944 -25.47 62.40 37.14
C ASP A 944 -25.82 63.10 35.83
N LYS A 945 -26.63 62.47 34.98
CA LYS A 945 -27.07 63.02 33.69
C LYS A 945 -28.29 63.95 33.81
N THR A 946 -28.87 64.10 34.99
CA THR A 946 -30.04 64.95 35.23
C THR A 946 -29.66 66.43 35.37
N ILE A 947 -28.37 66.72 35.59
CA ILE A 947 -27.83 68.07 35.75
C ILE A 947 -26.96 68.50 34.57
N ALA A 948 -26.91 69.80 34.31
CA ALA A 948 -26.10 70.36 33.23
C ALA A 948 -24.60 70.06 33.42
N GLY A 949 -23.97 69.52 32.37
CA GLY A 949 -22.55 69.21 32.36
C GLY A 949 -22.18 67.80 32.85
N ASN A 950 -23.15 66.95 33.18
CA ASN A 950 -22.96 65.56 33.61
C ASN A 950 -21.87 65.44 34.69
N GLN A 951 -22.08 66.01 35.88
CA GLN A 951 -21.03 66.00 36.92
C GLN A 951 -20.93 64.63 37.61
N LYS A 952 -19.75 64.32 38.13
CA LYS A 952 -19.50 63.10 38.91
C LYS A 952 -19.68 63.35 40.40
N PHE A 953 -20.37 62.45 41.08
CA PHE A 953 -20.57 62.44 42.52
C PHE A 953 -20.17 61.09 43.11
N ARG A 954 -20.08 61.02 44.44
CA ARG A 954 -19.90 59.77 45.18
C ARG A 954 -21.17 59.45 45.95
N GLU A 955 -21.67 58.23 45.81
CA GLU A 955 -22.86 57.78 46.51
C GLU A 955 -22.59 57.62 47.99
N SER A 956 -23.17 58.51 48.80
CA SER A 956 -22.99 58.50 50.25
C SER A 956 -24.10 57.76 50.98
N ARG A 957 -25.24 57.51 50.33
CA ARG A 957 -26.36 56.78 50.92
C ARG A 957 -25.98 55.30 51.07
N ALA A 958 -26.41 54.68 52.16
CA ALA A 958 -26.22 53.24 52.38
C ALA A 958 -27.03 52.41 51.36
N VAL A 959 -28.22 52.88 51.01
CA VAL A 959 -29.05 52.36 49.92
C VAL A 959 -29.47 53.53 49.04
N ALA A 960 -29.37 53.36 47.72
CA ALA A 960 -29.85 54.34 46.77
C ALA A 960 -31.38 54.22 46.59
N ASP A 961 -31.98 55.30 46.11
CA ASP A 961 -33.39 55.39 45.76
C ASP A 961 -33.55 56.15 44.44
N VAL A 962 -34.75 56.08 43.88
CA VAL A 962 -35.16 56.77 42.66
C VAL A 962 -36.34 57.71 42.91
N HIS A 963 -36.44 58.33 44.10
CA HIS A 963 -37.60 59.17 44.44
C HIS A 963 -37.77 60.38 43.52
N GLN A 964 -36.67 60.92 43.00
CA GLN A 964 -36.65 62.04 42.07
C GLN A 964 -36.48 61.55 40.62
N PHE A 965 -36.28 62.48 39.67
CA PHE A 965 -35.78 62.10 38.34
C PHE A 965 -34.34 61.61 38.52
N THR A 966 -34.05 60.39 38.07
CA THR A 966 -32.75 59.74 38.26
C THR A 966 -32.26 59.21 36.93
N ASP A 967 -31.01 59.52 36.57
CA ASP A 967 -30.29 59.01 35.40
C ASP A 967 -28.79 58.98 35.75
N TYR A 968 -28.40 57.99 36.55
CA TYR A 968 -27.08 57.89 37.16
C TYR A 968 -26.29 56.74 36.56
N VAL A 969 -25.10 57.02 36.05
CA VAL A 969 -24.16 55.99 35.56
C VAL A 969 -23.10 55.74 36.61
N TYR A 970 -23.22 54.64 37.36
CA TYR A 970 -22.22 54.22 38.33
C TYR A 970 -21.08 53.49 37.63
N GLU A 971 -19.86 53.96 37.86
CA GLU A 971 -18.65 53.44 37.23
C GLU A 971 -18.04 52.33 38.09
N ASP A 972 -17.60 51.25 37.43
CA ASP A 972 -16.84 50.14 38.06
C ASP A 972 -17.47 49.57 39.36
N GLY A 973 -18.78 49.28 39.33
CA GLY A 973 -19.53 48.79 40.48
C GLY A 973 -19.23 47.33 40.88
N PRO A 974 -19.77 46.78 41.97
CA PRO A 974 -19.42 45.45 42.48
C PRO A 974 -19.93 44.26 41.64
N ARG A 975 -20.68 44.49 40.56
CA ARG A 975 -21.33 43.46 39.71
C ARG A 975 -22.40 42.63 40.43
N GLU A 976 -22.74 42.93 41.68
CA GLU A 976 -23.86 42.34 42.40
C GLU A 976 -24.65 43.46 43.09
N TYR A 977 -25.96 43.50 42.82
CA TYR A 977 -26.86 44.55 43.29
C TYR A 977 -28.16 43.94 43.78
N THR A 978 -28.80 44.62 44.73
CA THR A 978 -30.03 44.13 45.34
C THR A 978 -31.08 45.23 45.35
N VAL A 979 -32.20 45.02 44.67
CA VAL A 979 -33.36 45.92 44.67
C VAL A 979 -34.43 45.32 45.59
N THR A 980 -34.92 46.06 46.57
CA THR A 980 -35.90 45.58 47.55
C THR A 980 -37.06 46.56 47.71
N TRP A 981 -38.25 46.03 48.00
CA TRP A 981 -39.46 46.77 48.37
C TRP A 981 -40.28 45.92 49.37
N PRO A 982 -41.34 46.46 50.01
CA PRO A 982 -42.00 45.78 51.14
C PRO A 982 -42.43 44.33 50.89
N ASP A 983 -42.91 44.02 49.69
CA ASP A 983 -43.48 42.71 49.33
C ASP A 983 -42.61 41.91 48.34
N GLY A 984 -41.33 42.26 48.16
CA GLY A 984 -40.44 41.54 47.26
C GLY A 984 -39.10 42.21 46.98
N GLY A 985 -38.39 41.66 46.01
CA GLY A 985 -37.12 42.23 45.57
C GLY A 985 -36.50 41.40 44.46
N LEU A 986 -35.43 41.93 43.87
CA LEU A 986 -34.69 41.30 42.79
C LEU A 986 -33.19 41.48 43.02
N LYS A 987 -32.44 40.38 43.03
CA LYS A 987 -30.97 40.40 42.94
C LYS A 987 -30.57 40.43 41.49
N VAL A 988 -29.63 41.31 41.17
CA VAL A 988 -29.04 41.49 39.84
C VAL A 988 -27.55 41.21 39.95
N LYS A 989 -27.09 40.14 39.32
CA LYS A 989 -25.67 39.82 39.17
C LYS A 989 -25.26 40.09 37.73
N ALA A 990 -24.17 40.80 37.51
CA ALA A 990 -23.64 41.15 36.20
C ALA A 990 -22.34 40.40 35.90
N ILE A 991 -22.12 40.04 34.64
CA ILE A 991 -20.88 39.43 34.13
C ILE A 991 -20.43 40.24 32.93
N GLY A 992 -19.14 40.54 32.79
CA GLY A 992 -18.58 41.30 31.66
C GLY A 992 -18.93 42.79 31.61
N PHE A 993 -20.05 43.19 32.22
CA PHE A 993 -20.43 44.58 32.46
C PHE A 993 -19.69 45.14 33.69
N LYS A 994 -19.11 46.34 33.55
CA LYS A 994 -18.38 47.00 34.63
C LYS A 994 -19.16 48.12 35.30
N ASP A 995 -20.09 48.71 34.58
CA ASP A 995 -20.89 49.86 35.01
C ASP A 995 -22.33 49.41 35.30
N VAL A 996 -23.08 50.23 36.03
CA VAL A 996 -24.52 50.03 36.21
C VAL A 996 -25.24 51.38 36.11
N VAL A 997 -26.33 51.42 35.36
CA VAL A 997 -27.17 52.63 35.25
C VAL A 997 -28.40 52.47 36.12
N LEU A 998 -28.67 53.48 36.95
CA LEU A 998 -29.90 53.60 37.71
C LEU A 998 -30.76 54.69 37.07
N TRP A 999 -31.96 54.33 36.61
CA TRP A 999 -32.83 55.27 35.90
C TRP A 999 -34.29 55.17 36.29
N ASN A 1000 -34.93 56.34 36.46
CA ASN A 1000 -36.37 56.50 36.50
C ASN A 1000 -36.71 57.93 36.05
N PRO A 1001 -37.62 58.13 35.09
CA PRO A 1001 -37.88 59.46 34.52
C PRO A 1001 -38.61 60.40 35.49
N GLY A 1002 -39.25 59.89 36.55
CA GLY A 1002 -40.10 60.68 37.42
C GLY A 1002 -41.35 61.24 36.70
N PRO A 1003 -42.18 62.03 37.41
CA PRO A 1003 -43.47 62.47 36.89
C PRO A 1003 -43.37 63.36 35.65
N GLN A 1004 -42.48 64.36 35.68
CA GLN A 1004 -42.38 65.37 34.62
C GLN A 1004 -41.88 64.74 33.32
N LYS A 1005 -40.67 64.15 33.32
CA LYS A 1005 -40.13 63.50 32.12
C LYS A 1005 -40.92 62.26 31.72
N GLY A 1006 -41.48 61.52 32.68
CA GLY A 1006 -42.33 60.36 32.40
C GLY A 1006 -43.57 60.73 31.58
N SER A 1007 -44.20 61.87 31.87
CA SER A 1007 -45.36 62.38 31.12
C SER A 1007 -45.03 62.84 29.69
N GLU A 1008 -43.77 63.20 29.41
CA GLU A 1008 -43.29 63.59 28.08
C GLU A 1008 -43.02 62.37 27.16
N ILE A 1009 -42.92 61.16 27.74
CA ILE A 1009 -42.64 59.93 26.99
C ILE A 1009 -43.95 59.42 26.37
N SER A 1010 -44.07 59.56 25.05
CA SER A 1010 -45.31 59.26 24.32
C SER A 1010 -45.76 57.80 24.38
N ASP A 1011 -44.83 56.87 24.53
CA ASP A 1011 -45.05 55.43 24.66
C ASP A 1011 -45.08 54.94 26.12
N MET A 1012 -45.29 55.84 27.09
CA MET A 1012 -45.49 55.53 28.52
C MET A 1012 -46.96 55.71 28.91
N GLU A 1013 -47.54 54.78 29.68
CA GLU A 1013 -48.86 55.02 30.29
C GLU A 1013 -48.82 56.08 31.40
N GLU A 1014 -49.97 56.71 31.65
CA GLU A 1014 -50.12 57.66 32.73
C GLU A 1014 -49.79 57.00 34.08
N GLY A 1015 -48.91 57.62 34.87
CA GLY A 1015 -48.43 57.06 36.13
C GLY A 1015 -47.48 55.86 36.01
N GLY A 1016 -47.12 55.42 34.79
CA GLY A 1016 -46.25 54.24 34.57
C GLY A 1016 -44.90 54.34 35.28
N TRP A 1017 -44.33 55.54 35.37
CA TRP A 1017 -43.07 55.85 36.07
C TRP A 1017 -43.07 55.55 37.57
N GLU A 1018 -44.23 55.33 38.20
CA GLU A 1018 -44.33 54.92 39.62
C GLU A 1018 -44.08 53.43 39.82
N ARG A 1019 -44.18 52.62 38.77
CA ARG A 1019 -44.24 51.15 38.84
C ARG A 1019 -42.97 50.44 38.38
N PHE A 1020 -41.91 51.20 38.12
CA PHE A 1020 -40.62 50.64 37.77
C PHE A 1020 -39.45 51.49 38.23
N LEU A 1021 -38.30 50.85 38.26
CA LEU A 1021 -37.00 51.48 38.13
C LEU A 1021 -36.17 50.66 37.17
N CYS A 1022 -35.21 51.28 36.49
CA CYS A 1022 -34.25 50.56 35.71
C CYS A 1022 -32.94 50.43 36.49
N LEU A 1023 -32.45 49.20 36.56
CA LEU A 1023 -31.10 48.89 37.02
C LEU A 1023 -30.42 48.11 35.91
N GLU A 1024 -29.47 48.75 35.25
CA GLU A 1024 -29.05 48.37 33.91
C GLU A 1024 -27.55 48.04 33.92
N PRO A 1025 -27.15 46.76 34.03
CA PRO A 1025 -25.77 46.37 33.85
C PRO A 1025 -25.26 46.75 32.45
N GLY A 1026 -24.10 47.42 32.40
CA GLY A 1026 -23.53 47.91 31.15
C GLY A 1026 -22.02 48.08 31.14
N TYR A 1027 -21.50 48.36 29.95
CA TYR A 1027 -20.17 48.89 29.70
C TYR A 1027 -20.39 50.20 28.93
N VAL A 1028 -20.57 51.28 29.68
CA VAL A 1028 -21.18 52.53 29.18
C VAL A 1028 -20.51 53.81 29.66
N ALA A 1029 -19.69 53.76 30.70
CA ALA A 1029 -18.86 54.89 31.10
C ALA A 1029 -17.76 55.16 30.05
N ASP A 1030 -17.23 54.07 29.48
CA ASP A 1030 -16.26 54.07 28.38
C ASP A 1030 -16.74 53.17 27.23
N PHE A 1031 -15.88 52.96 26.23
CA PHE A 1031 -16.06 51.96 25.18
C PHE A 1031 -15.18 50.74 25.44
N ASN A 1032 -15.71 49.55 25.15
CA ASN A 1032 -14.95 48.31 25.10
C ASN A 1032 -14.43 48.06 23.69
N THR A 1033 -13.22 47.52 23.56
CA THR A 1033 -12.63 47.20 22.24
C THR A 1033 -12.16 45.75 22.21
N ILE A 1034 -12.59 45.00 21.20
CA ILE A 1034 -12.17 43.62 20.95
C ILE A 1034 -11.47 43.46 19.60
N ARG A 1035 -10.53 42.51 19.54
CA ARG A 1035 -9.71 42.24 18.34
C ARG A 1035 -10.51 41.49 17.26
N PRO A 1036 -10.03 41.49 16.00
CA PRO A 1036 -10.52 40.60 14.97
C PRO A 1036 -10.63 39.14 15.45
N GLY A 1037 -11.76 38.49 15.23
CA GLY A 1037 -12.03 37.10 15.64
C GLY A 1037 -12.33 36.88 17.13
N GLU A 1038 -12.25 37.91 17.97
CA GLU A 1038 -12.50 37.80 19.41
C GLU A 1038 -14.00 37.86 19.74
N THR A 1039 -14.39 37.23 20.85
CA THR A 1039 -15.75 37.27 21.40
C THR A 1039 -15.74 37.88 22.79
N TRP A 1040 -16.60 38.88 23.02
CA TRP A 1040 -16.88 39.43 24.34
C TRP A 1040 -18.26 38.99 24.83
N ILE A 1041 -18.39 38.74 26.13
CA ILE A 1041 -19.65 38.31 26.75
C ILE A 1041 -19.97 39.28 27.88
N GLY A 1042 -21.16 39.88 27.80
CA GLY A 1042 -21.75 40.67 28.88
C GLY A 1042 -23.14 40.15 29.20
N GLY A 1043 -23.42 39.86 30.46
CA GLY A 1043 -24.68 39.26 30.87
C GLY A 1043 -25.17 39.70 32.24
N GLN A 1044 -26.39 39.30 32.56
CA GLN A 1044 -26.97 39.46 33.88
C GLN A 1044 -27.75 38.21 34.31
N THR A 1045 -27.74 37.92 35.60
CA THR A 1045 -28.60 36.95 36.25
C THR A 1045 -29.54 37.68 37.21
N LEU A 1046 -30.84 37.51 37.00
CA LEU A 1046 -31.90 38.06 37.82
C LEU A 1046 -32.47 36.96 38.73
N THR A 1047 -32.59 37.23 40.02
CA THR A 1047 -33.13 36.27 41.01
C THR A 1047 -34.13 36.95 41.93
N PRO A 1048 -35.41 36.55 41.96
CA PRO A 1048 -36.39 37.10 42.90
C PRO A 1048 -35.98 36.84 44.35
N ILE A 1049 -36.10 37.85 45.20
CA ILE A 1049 -35.76 37.76 46.62
C ILE A 1049 -36.95 37.20 47.39
N ARG A 1050 -36.68 36.17 48.19
CA ARG A 1050 -37.63 35.63 49.15
C ARG A 1050 -37.72 36.59 50.34
N SER A 1051 -38.91 37.13 50.63
CA SER A 1051 -39.10 37.95 51.83
C SER A 1051 -38.66 37.13 53.06
N PRO A 1052 -37.85 37.68 53.98
CA PRO A 1052 -37.61 37.03 55.25
C PRO A 1052 -38.93 37.02 56.01
N GLY A 1053 -39.66 35.90 55.93
CA GLY A 1053 -40.72 35.61 56.87
C GLY A 1053 -40.13 35.65 58.27
N THR A 1054 -40.68 36.51 59.11
CA THR A 1054 -40.46 36.56 60.55
C THR A 1054 -40.39 35.14 61.10
N LEU A 1055 -39.19 34.71 61.53
CA LEU A 1055 -39.03 33.55 62.38
C LEU A 1055 -39.72 33.87 63.71
N SER A 1056 -40.99 33.49 63.85
CA SER A 1056 -41.62 33.35 65.16
C SER A 1056 -41.07 32.10 65.80
N VAL A 1057 -40.38 32.31 66.92
CA VAL A 1057 -39.84 31.33 67.89
C VAL A 1057 -40.81 30.19 68.18
#